data_AF-A0A352DP69-F1
#
_entry.id   AF-A0A352DP69-F1
#
_cell.length_a   1.000
_cell.length_b   1.000
_cell.length_c   1.000
_cell.angle_alpha   90.00
_cell.angle_beta   90.00
_cell.angle_gamma   90.00
#
_symmetry.space_group_name_H-M   'P 1'
#
loop_
_entity.id
_entity.type
_entity.pdbx_description
1 polymer ?
#
loop_
_entity_poly.entity_id
_entity_poly.type
_entity_poly.pdbx_seq_one_letter_code
_entity_poly.pdbx_strand_id
1 'polypeptide(L)'
;MSTLSRHLYPRIVGVLTSVMLMLTLIAAAFPAALKTSAASTGYPVQLLRISTGDNSRNLNISGYSDKSALNTWTTNGEQNENWRFDLAGTNSTGSYFRIVNQGTGRLITPLDGSASAGTSAVIYGRDDSPAQQWYVIPVAQDKLGNDLYYKITNYSAPDLALTYNSSANTVTLSEYTGANSQKWLLNTAGLQGFAGYCKTPSGDIKASAVGGLFGKTVDVTTFDELKSACTSKDPMTIIVTKDIYGTSDKSKYEISTGYDNGQRYYCRDNYIYLQPNKTIIGSYGAHKLYNVYFRTYDKNYGPGYNVIIRNFDLTHDTELNTDNIWEFAYGWNFWIDHIDFRGHDKIETSSLGSDDWDKFLNFKGTSDYVTVSDCSFGHHEYGVLLGYPTDDEETYKTYNGQPCVTLCDNYYHDTVTRAPALMRYGYYHSFNNYVYNFSMGYTVHTASEIYAENCYYEKGGNVICDWNQITYPGAYAEDGSVFVSVSRTKQGEGTANNPSYSVPCKWRPSSNYTYKAMSGEDVKTYTMKNSGSKSSASAMTYAAFASAGVPAADYISVPSKPVVIEPIDGTLVRSLNVVENAFNAKWSIAKSSASGDLVYGDREVAYSFLPKLLTGAERIITSCDAKNVTGRQAQFTAGADMTVYIALDRRVEAVPGWMSGCTDTGLFTVNSSDVVYEIYSCAFHAGDTVTLGTNGQSAGCVNYTVFARKLTGDVNDDGTLNVADLVSLQKWLLAVPGTQLANWKAGDICPDDRLDAFDMVLMRRELINEQALLNEEMPDISARPQPVVTAYEPADFKFSGNVYLVGDSTVCEYDSSTSTSLDRYGWGMKLADKFKGV
;
A
#
# COMPACT_ATOMS: atom_id res chain seq x y z
N MET A 1 -42.72 -78.30 -1.15
CA MET A 1 -42.48 -76.88 -0.80
C MET A 1 -41.16 -76.46 -1.44
N SER A 2 -41.01 -75.42 -2.23
CA SER A 2 -41.93 -74.60 -3.01
C SER A 2 -41.04 -73.82 -3.98
N THR A 3 -41.46 -73.78 -5.23
CA THR A 3 -41.06 -72.93 -6.34
C THR A 3 -40.88 -71.46 -5.96
N LEU A 4 -39.74 -71.07 -5.37
CA LEU A 4 -39.43 -69.64 -5.14
C LEU A 4 -37.93 -69.29 -5.02
N SER A 5 -37.03 -69.97 -5.74
CA SER A 5 -35.57 -69.72 -5.62
C SER A 5 -34.83 -69.37 -6.91
N ARG A 6 -35.43 -69.49 -8.11
CA ARG A 6 -34.70 -69.30 -9.39
C ARG A 6 -34.85 -67.93 -10.08
N HIS A 7 -35.58 -66.98 -9.51
CA HIS A 7 -35.80 -65.66 -10.16
C HIS A 7 -35.40 -64.44 -9.33
N LEU A 8 -34.88 -64.61 -8.11
CA LEU A 8 -34.41 -63.48 -7.28
C LEU A 8 -32.89 -63.25 -7.32
N TYR A 9 -32.09 -64.29 -7.60
CA TYR A 9 -30.63 -64.18 -7.51
C TYR A 9 -29.98 -63.28 -8.59
N PRO A 10 -30.39 -63.32 -9.88
CA PRO A 10 -29.79 -62.45 -10.90
C PRO A 10 -30.20 -60.97 -10.77
N ARG A 11 -31.35 -60.70 -10.15
CA ARG A 11 -31.88 -59.34 -9.97
C ARG A 11 -31.29 -58.62 -8.75
N ILE A 12 -30.97 -59.35 -7.68
CA ILE A 12 -30.31 -58.79 -6.50
C ILE A 12 -28.84 -58.50 -6.78
N VAL A 13 -28.14 -59.36 -7.54
CA VAL A 13 -26.73 -59.12 -7.93
C VAL A 13 -26.62 -57.94 -8.91
N GLY A 14 -27.53 -57.81 -9.88
CA GLY A 14 -27.55 -56.68 -10.81
C GLY A 14 -27.86 -55.34 -10.15
N VAL A 15 -28.79 -55.30 -9.20
CA VAL A 15 -29.10 -54.07 -8.46
C VAL A 15 -27.96 -53.70 -7.49
N LEU A 16 -27.29 -54.67 -6.87
CA LEU A 16 -26.13 -54.41 -6.02
C LEU A 16 -24.91 -53.92 -6.81
N THR A 17 -24.64 -54.44 -8.02
CA THR A 17 -23.57 -53.90 -8.88
C THR A 17 -23.91 -52.55 -9.48
N SER A 18 -25.16 -52.27 -9.84
CA SER A 18 -25.58 -50.94 -10.31
C SER A 18 -25.57 -49.88 -9.19
N VAL A 19 -25.93 -50.26 -7.97
CA VAL A 19 -25.85 -49.37 -6.80
C VAL A 19 -24.40 -49.15 -6.37
N MET A 20 -23.52 -50.16 -6.43
CA MET A 20 -22.07 -49.97 -6.23
C MET A 20 -21.44 -49.10 -7.32
N LEU A 21 -21.81 -49.27 -8.60
CA LEU A 21 -21.30 -48.43 -9.69
C LEU A 21 -21.78 -46.97 -9.56
N MET A 22 -23.05 -46.75 -9.18
CA MET A 22 -23.58 -45.41 -8.90
C MET A 22 -22.93 -44.78 -7.65
N LEU A 23 -22.65 -45.55 -6.59
CA LEU A 23 -21.92 -45.05 -5.42
C LEU A 23 -20.45 -44.71 -5.74
N THR A 24 -19.79 -45.45 -6.65
CA THR A 24 -18.45 -45.09 -7.14
C THR A 24 -18.44 -43.91 -8.12
N LEU A 25 -19.51 -43.72 -8.91
CA LEU A 25 -19.65 -42.57 -9.81
C LEU A 25 -20.08 -41.29 -9.07
N ILE A 26 -20.84 -41.41 -7.97
CA ILE A 26 -21.18 -40.28 -7.08
C ILE A 26 -19.97 -39.90 -6.21
N ALA A 27 -19.09 -40.84 -5.85
CA ALA A 27 -17.82 -40.53 -5.19
C ALA A 27 -16.80 -39.82 -6.11
N ALA A 28 -16.93 -39.97 -7.43
CA ALA A 28 -16.07 -39.30 -8.43
C ALA A 28 -16.59 -37.91 -8.87
N ALA A 29 -17.75 -37.47 -8.36
CA ALA A 29 -18.37 -36.19 -8.69
C ALA A 29 -18.53 -35.24 -7.47
N PHE A 30 -17.93 -35.58 -6.33
CA PHE A 30 -17.69 -34.57 -5.30
C PHE A 30 -16.54 -33.67 -5.78
N PRO A 31 -16.68 -32.33 -5.78
CA PRO A 31 -15.51 -31.48 -5.86
C PRO A 31 -14.57 -31.98 -4.77
N ALA A 32 -13.31 -32.25 -5.13
CA ALA A 32 -12.28 -32.58 -4.16
C ALA A 32 -12.49 -31.60 -2.99
N ALA A 33 -12.76 -32.13 -1.80
CA ALA A 33 -12.88 -31.31 -0.61
C ALA A 33 -11.66 -30.39 -0.66
N LEU A 34 -11.89 -29.08 -0.76
CA LEU A 34 -10.83 -28.10 -0.64
C LEU A 34 -10.04 -28.56 0.57
N LYS A 35 -8.79 -28.99 0.35
CA LYS A 35 -7.86 -29.12 1.45
C LYS A 35 -7.91 -27.74 2.07
N THR A 36 -8.53 -27.64 3.24
CA THR A 36 -8.34 -26.51 4.10
C THR A 36 -6.84 -26.43 4.25
N SER A 37 -6.22 -25.47 3.57
CA SER A 37 -4.83 -25.12 3.85
C SER A 37 -4.82 -24.89 5.35
N ALA A 38 -3.98 -25.62 6.08
CA ALA A 38 -3.68 -25.23 7.44
C ALA A 38 -3.46 -23.72 7.42
N ALA A 39 -4.12 -22.98 8.32
CA ALA A 39 -3.92 -21.54 8.42
C ALA A 39 -2.42 -21.29 8.42
N SER A 40 -1.94 -20.45 7.50
CA SER A 40 -0.51 -20.16 7.38
C SER A 40 -0.01 -19.75 8.76
N THR A 41 0.96 -20.48 9.31
CA THR A 41 1.58 -20.10 10.59
C THR A 41 2.01 -18.65 10.44
N GLY A 42 1.55 -17.72 11.27
CA GLY A 42 1.93 -16.31 11.08
C GLY A 42 3.45 -16.17 11.20
N TYR A 43 4.12 -15.53 10.23
CA TYR A 43 5.56 -15.25 10.24
C TYR A 43 5.84 -13.87 9.61
N PRO A 44 7.00 -13.24 9.91
CA PRO A 44 7.40 -11.99 9.27
C PRO A 44 7.82 -12.26 7.83
N VAL A 45 6.86 -12.13 6.92
CA VAL A 45 7.06 -12.40 5.51
C VAL A 45 8.11 -11.48 4.92
N GLN A 46 8.99 -12.04 4.08
CA GLN A 46 9.90 -11.24 3.29
C GLN A 46 9.13 -10.41 2.25
N LEU A 47 9.15 -9.10 2.44
CA LEU A 47 8.57 -8.14 1.52
C LEU A 47 9.65 -7.53 0.64
N LEU A 48 9.31 -7.22 -0.61
CA LEU A 48 10.18 -6.50 -1.54
C LEU A 48 9.57 -5.17 -1.98
N ARG A 49 10.43 -4.22 -2.28
CA ARG A 49 10.16 -3.06 -3.13
C ARG A 49 10.63 -3.38 -4.54
N ILE A 50 9.74 -3.23 -5.52
CA ILE A 50 10.06 -3.38 -6.94
C ILE A 50 10.48 -2.00 -7.44
N SER A 51 11.78 -1.74 -7.54
CA SER A 51 12.33 -0.41 -7.84
C SER A 51 12.67 -0.26 -9.32
N THR A 52 12.58 0.95 -9.86
CA THR A 52 13.03 1.27 -11.22
C THR A 52 14.52 0.96 -11.38
N GLY A 53 15.00 0.69 -12.61
CA GLY A 53 16.39 0.26 -12.83
C GLY A 53 17.49 1.25 -12.39
N ASP A 54 17.15 2.52 -12.17
CA ASP A 54 18.01 3.56 -11.59
C ASP A 54 17.88 3.69 -10.07
N ASN A 55 17.03 2.87 -9.44
CA ASN A 55 16.68 2.85 -8.03
C ASN A 55 16.06 4.16 -7.49
N SER A 56 15.54 5.03 -8.36
CA SER A 56 15.00 6.34 -7.95
C SER A 56 13.56 6.29 -7.45
N ARG A 57 12.79 5.27 -7.85
CA ARG A 57 11.36 5.11 -7.54
C ARG A 57 11.01 3.64 -7.32
N ASN A 58 9.91 3.38 -6.60
CA ASN A 58 9.33 2.06 -6.37
C ASN A 58 7.97 1.96 -7.05
N LEU A 59 7.65 0.77 -7.57
CA LEU A 59 6.32 0.41 -8.02
C LEU A 59 5.31 0.61 -6.88
N ASN A 60 4.24 1.33 -7.18
CA ASN A 60 3.23 1.75 -6.22
C ASN A 60 1.84 1.74 -6.89
N ILE A 61 0.80 2.10 -6.15
CA ILE A 61 -0.60 2.06 -6.57
C ILE A 61 -1.18 3.48 -6.64
N SER A 62 -2.11 3.73 -7.56
CA SER A 62 -2.83 5.02 -7.64
C SER A 62 -4.09 5.08 -6.77
N GLY A 63 -4.54 3.94 -6.24
CA GLY A 63 -5.74 3.79 -5.44
C GLY A 63 -5.79 2.42 -4.75
N TYR A 64 -6.78 2.21 -3.89
CA TYR A 64 -6.87 1.03 -3.02
C TYR A 64 -7.91 -0.01 -3.47
N SER A 65 -8.76 0.34 -4.44
CA SER A 65 -9.81 -0.52 -4.98
C SER A 65 -9.32 -1.36 -6.16
N ASP A 66 -10.09 -2.38 -6.51
CA ASP A 66 -9.90 -3.14 -7.74
C ASP A 66 -9.79 -2.21 -8.96
N LYS A 67 -8.91 -2.60 -9.89
CA LYS A 67 -8.60 -1.88 -11.13
C LYS A 67 -7.89 -0.53 -10.93
N SER A 68 -7.48 -0.19 -9.70
CA SER A 68 -6.57 0.93 -9.48
C SER A 68 -5.25 0.69 -10.21
N ALA A 69 -4.80 1.66 -11.00
CA ALA A 69 -3.60 1.54 -11.82
C ALA A 69 -2.32 1.47 -10.98
N LEU A 70 -1.31 0.80 -11.52
CA LEU A 70 0.05 0.87 -11.01
C LEU A 70 0.75 2.13 -11.51
N ASN A 71 1.54 2.72 -10.63
CA ASN A 71 2.41 3.87 -10.90
C ASN A 71 3.77 3.65 -10.21
N THR A 72 4.60 4.69 -10.12
CA THR A 72 5.81 4.64 -9.30
C THR A 72 5.95 5.89 -8.44
N TRP A 73 6.53 5.75 -7.24
CA TRP A 73 6.72 6.84 -6.26
C TRP A 73 8.12 6.75 -5.66
N THR A 74 8.67 7.88 -5.18
CA THR A 74 9.87 7.85 -4.34
C THR A 74 9.55 7.15 -3.03
N THR A 75 10.53 6.43 -2.47
CA THR A 75 10.34 5.70 -1.20
C THR A 75 9.78 6.59 -0.10
N ASN A 76 8.69 6.17 0.53
CA ASN A 76 8.04 6.89 1.63
C ASN A 76 7.80 6.03 2.89
N GLY A 77 8.10 4.73 2.83
CA GLY A 77 7.95 3.81 3.97
C GLY A 77 6.55 3.23 4.13
N GLU A 78 5.62 3.51 3.22
CA GLU A 78 4.24 3.00 3.27
C GLU A 78 4.14 1.55 2.78
N GLN A 79 3.07 0.85 3.18
CA GLN A 79 2.86 -0.54 2.72
C GLN A 79 2.47 -0.63 1.23
N ASN A 80 2.05 0.47 0.62
CA ASN A 80 1.65 0.51 -0.79
C ASN A 80 2.82 0.28 -1.77
N GLU A 81 4.06 0.52 -1.36
CA GLU A 81 5.27 0.25 -2.14
C GLU A 81 5.89 -1.13 -1.85
N ASN A 82 5.34 -1.87 -0.87
CA ASN A 82 5.83 -3.18 -0.48
C ASN A 82 4.98 -4.29 -1.11
N TRP A 83 5.65 -5.33 -1.58
CA TRP A 83 5.08 -6.42 -2.34
C TRP A 83 5.53 -7.77 -1.79
N ARG A 84 4.58 -8.69 -1.60
CA ARG A 84 4.83 -10.09 -1.27
C ARG A 84 4.81 -10.92 -2.55
N PHE A 85 5.75 -11.84 -2.68
CA PHE A 85 5.83 -12.75 -3.82
C PHE A 85 5.43 -14.15 -3.37
N ASP A 86 4.27 -14.61 -3.81
CA ASP A 86 3.76 -15.94 -3.51
C ASP A 86 4.10 -16.86 -4.68
N LEU A 87 5.03 -17.80 -4.48
CA LEU A 87 5.42 -18.77 -5.53
C LEU A 87 4.20 -19.55 -5.99
N ALA A 88 3.85 -19.43 -7.27
CA ALA A 88 2.76 -20.17 -7.89
C ALA A 88 3.25 -21.46 -8.55
N GLY A 89 4.48 -21.49 -9.04
CA GLY A 89 5.15 -22.69 -9.53
C GLY A 89 6.43 -22.39 -10.28
N THR A 90 7.03 -23.44 -10.85
CA THR A 90 8.25 -23.35 -11.67
C THR A 90 8.09 -24.24 -12.90
N ASN A 91 8.51 -23.75 -14.06
CA ASN A 91 8.54 -24.51 -15.31
C ASN A 91 9.82 -24.18 -16.11
N SER A 92 9.88 -24.59 -17.38
CA SER A 92 11.04 -24.36 -18.25
C SER A 92 11.36 -22.87 -18.51
N THR A 93 10.38 -21.98 -18.34
CA THR A 93 10.56 -20.52 -18.48
C THR A 93 11.16 -19.92 -17.21
N GLY A 94 10.84 -20.48 -16.05
CA GLY A 94 11.33 -20.05 -14.74
C GLY A 94 10.28 -20.20 -13.64
N SER A 95 10.59 -19.67 -12.45
CA SER A 95 9.62 -19.53 -11.36
C SER A 95 8.65 -18.38 -11.66
N TYR A 96 7.37 -18.60 -11.36
CA TYR A 96 6.32 -17.60 -11.52
C TYR A 96 5.54 -17.43 -10.21
N PHE A 97 5.09 -16.20 -9.99
CA PHE A 97 4.60 -15.70 -8.71
C PHE A 97 3.27 -15.00 -8.86
N ARG A 98 2.47 -15.00 -7.79
CA ARG A 98 1.46 -13.98 -7.55
C ARG A 98 2.12 -12.86 -6.75
N ILE A 99 2.04 -11.63 -7.25
CA ILE A 99 2.71 -10.47 -6.63
C ILE A 99 1.63 -9.62 -5.93
N VAL A 100 1.66 -9.60 -4.60
CA VAL A 100 0.59 -9.08 -3.73
C VAL A 100 1.02 -7.76 -3.08
N ASN A 101 0.25 -6.71 -3.33
CA ASN A 101 0.45 -5.40 -2.70
C ASN A 101 0.11 -5.45 -1.21
N GLN A 102 1.01 -4.98 -0.35
CA GLN A 102 0.81 -5.06 1.11
C GLN A 102 -0.07 -3.95 1.68
N GLY A 103 -0.33 -2.88 0.94
CA GLY A 103 -1.35 -1.90 1.32
C GLY A 103 -2.79 -2.41 1.18
N THR A 104 -3.03 -3.33 0.24
CA THR A 104 -4.40 -3.69 -0.18
C THR A 104 -4.71 -5.19 -0.21
N GLY A 105 -3.70 -6.06 -0.14
CA GLY A 105 -3.85 -7.51 -0.32
C GLY A 105 -4.21 -7.92 -1.75
N ARG A 106 -4.18 -6.99 -2.71
CA ARG A 106 -4.55 -7.22 -4.12
C ARG A 106 -3.32 -7.52 -4.97
N LEU A 107 -3.54 -8.20 -6.09
CA LEU A 107 -2.48 -8.72 -6.96
C LEU A 107 -2.24 -7.82 -8.16
N ILE A 108 -0.99 -7.75 -8.61
CA ILE A 108 -0.67 -7.19 -9.94
C ILE A 108 -1.40 -8.01 -11.00
N THR A 109 -2.26 -7.34 -11.77
CA THR A 109 -3.10 -7.95 -12.80
C THR A 109 -3.15 -7.03 -14.03
N PRO A 110 -3.12 -7.54 -15.26
CA PRO A 110 -3.45 -6.73 -16.44
C PRO A 110 -4.91 -6.25 -16.34
N LEU A 111 -5.21 -5.03 -16.75
CA LEU A 111 -6.58 -4.50 -16.72
C LEU A 111 -7.55 -5.47 -17.42
N ASP A 112 -8.65 -5.79 -16.72
CA ASP A 112 -9.67 -6.76 -17.15
C ASP A 112 -9.13 -8.17 -17.47
N GLY A 113 -7.96 -8.53 -16.94
CA GLY A 113 -7.29 -9.82 -17.19
C GLY A 113 -6.67 -9.93 -18.60
N SER A 114 -6.63 -8.84 -19.38
CA SER A 114 -6.14 -8.85 -20.76
C SER A 114 -4.61 -8.77 -20.83
N ALA A 115 -3.95 -9.90 -21.06
CA ALA A 115 -2.49 -9.95 -21.28
C ALA A 115 -2.11 -9.52 -22.71
N SER A 116 -2.40 -8.27 -23.08
CA SER A 116 -2.11 -7.68 -24.40
C SER A 116 -1.19 -6.46 -24.30
N ALA A 117 -0.38 -6.21 -25.33
CA ALA A 117 0.49 -5.03 -25.38
C ALA A 117 -0.31 -3.73 -25.28
N GLY A 118 0.20 -2.75 -24.53
CA GLY A 118 -0.46 -1.49 -24.22
C GLY A 118 -1.45 -1.54 -23.05
N THR A 119 -1.82 -2.73 -22.55
CA THR A 119 -2.76 -2.86 -21.44
C THR A 119 -2.15 -2.32 -20.15
N SER A 120 -2.91 -1.54 -19.38
CA SER A 120 -2.49 -1.06 -18.06
C SER A 120 -2.30 -2.20 -17.07
N ALA A 121 -1.27 -2.13 -16.25
CA ALA A 121 -1.15 -2.97 -15.06
C ALA A 121 -1.91 -2.31 -13.90
N VAL A 122 -2.71 -3.10 -13.18
CA VAL A 122 -3.57 -2.66 -12.07
C VAL A 122 -3.41 -3.58 -10.86
N ILE A 123 -3.95 -3.17 -9.72
CA ILE A 123 -4.23 -4.10 -8.62
C ILE A 123 -5.65 -4.68 -8.75
N TYR A 124 -5.81 -5.97 -8.47
CA TYR A 124 -7.12 -6.64 -8.48
C TYR A 124 -7.17 -7.73 -7.40
N GLY A 125 -8.33 -7.96 -6.80
CA GLY A 125 -8.52 -9.07 -5.87
C GLY A 125 -8.22 -10.43 -6.50
N ARG A 126 -7.89 -11.42 -5.68
CA ARG A 126 -7.51 -12.77 -6.15
C ARG A 126 -8.70 -13.51 -6.76
N ASP A 127 -8.63 -13.79 -8.05
CA ASP A 127 -9.61 -14.58 -8.80
C ASP A 127 -9.04 -15.91 -9.33
N ASP A 128 -7.78 -16.22 -8.98
CA ASP A 128 -7.02 -17.39 -9.41
C ASP A 128 -6.80 -17.49 -10.94
N SER A 129 -7.02 -16.40 -11.69
CA SER A 129 -6.73 -16.33 -13.11
C SER A 129 -5.22 -16.47 -13.39
N PRO A 130 -4.82 -17.18 -14.47
CA PRO A 130 -3.43 -17.18 -14.95
C PRO A 130 -2.90 -15.79 -15.29
N ALA A 131 -3.77 -14.80 -15.53
CA ALA A 131 -3.36 -13.41 -15.76
C ALA A 131 -2.73 -12.76 -14.51
N GLN A 132 -3.01 -13.26 -13.31
CA GLN A 132 -2.45 -12.78 -12.04
C GLN A 132 -1.07 -13.40 -11.70
N GLN A 133 -0.52 -14.20 -12.60
CA GLN A 133 0.76 -14.89 -12.42
C GLN A 133 1.84 -14.24 -13.29
N TRP A 134 3.04 -14.12 -12.74
CA TRP A 134 4.14 -13.37 -13.35
C TRP A 134 5.46 -14.11 -13.21
N TYR A 135 6.19 -14.27 -14.31
CA TYR A 135 7.59 -14.67 -14.26
C TYR A 135 8.44 -13.52 -13.77
N VAL A 136 9.42 -13.82 -12.92
CA VAL A 136 10.39 -12.85 -12.42
C VAL A 136 11.77 -13.42 -12.73
N ILE A 137 12.42 -12.86 -13.75
CA ILE A 137 13.59 -13.48 -14.38
C ILE A 137 14.76 -12.51 -14.33
N PRO A 138 15.92 -12.91 -13.79
CA PRO A 138 17.11 -12.07 -13.82
C PRO A 138 17.61 -11.85 -15.25
N VAL A 139 18.03 -10.63 -15.55
CA VAL A 139 18.54 -10.21 -16.87
C VAL A 139 19.94 -9.59 -16.80
N ALA A 140 20.46 -9.38 -15.59
CA ALA A 140 21.84 -8.96 -15.34
C ALA A 140 22.26 -9.35 -13.93
N GLN A 141 23.57 -9.45 -13.71
CA GLN A 141 24.17 -9.67 -12.41
C GLN A 141 25.07 -8.50 -12.01
N ASP A 142 25.26 -8.29 -10.71
CA ASP A 142 26.28 -7.39 -10.18
C ASP A 142 27.68 -8.01 -10.29
N LYS A 143 28.72 -7.26 -9.88
CA LYS A 143 30.12 -7.74 -9.96
C LYS A 143 30.44 -8.91 -9.03
N LEU A 144 29.60 -9.17 -8.03
CA LEU A 144 29.74 -10.28 -7.10
C LEU A 144 28.96 -11.52 -7.58
N GLY A 145 28.27 -11.43 -8.73
CA GLY A 145 27.48 -12.51 -9.31
C GLY A 145 26.07 -12.63 -8.72
N ASN A 146 25.59 -11.63 -7.97
CA ASN A 146 24.19 -11.61 -7.52
C ASN A 146 23.30 -11.09 -8.64
N ASP A 147 22.11 -11.66 -8.77
CA ASP A 147 21.09 -11.19 -9.71
C ASP A 147 20.64 -9.76 -9.37
N LEU A 148 20.76 -8.86 -10.33
CA LEU A 148 20.61 -7.41 -10.14
C LEU A 148 19.32 -6.88 -10.77
N TYR A 149 19.23 -6.96 -12.11
CA TYR A 149 18.05 -6.49 -12.83
C TYR A 149 17.16 -7.67 -13.19
N TYR A 150 15.85 -7.45 -13.09
CA TYR A 150 14.83 -8.44 -13.38
C TYR A 150 13.88 -7.90 -14.45
N LYS A 151 13.45 -8.77 -15.35
CA LYS A 151 12.21 -8.56 -16.11
C LYS A 151 11.07 -9.27 -15.39
N ILE A 152 9.90 -8.64 -15.39
CA ILE A 152 8.67 -9.21 -14.84
C ILE A 152 7.70 -9.37 -16.00
N THR A 153 7.40 -10.59 -16.42
CA THR A 153 6.55 -10.88 -17.59
C THR A 153 5.30 -11.68 -17.21
N ASN A 154 4.21 -11.48 -17.95
CA ASN A 154 2.95 -12.14 -17.63
C ASN A 154 3.02 -13.64 -17.93
N TYR A 155 2.44 -14.48 -17.07
CA TYR A 155 2.42 -15.93 -17.28
C TYR A 155 1.68 -16.33 -18.56
N SER A 156 0.57 -15.67 -18.87
CA SER A 156 -0.27 -15.97 -20.03
C SER A 156 0.28 -15.37 -21.33
N ALA A 157 1.18 -14.39 -21.23
CA ALA A 157 1.89 -13.78 -22.35
C ALA A 157 3.36 -13.53 -21.97
N PRO A 158 4.22 -14.56 -21.98
CA PRO A 158 5.58 -14.50 -21.43
C PRO A 158 6.51 -13.47 -22.09
N ASP A 159 6.17 -13.02 -23.30
CA ASP A 159 6.91 -11.99 -24.03
C ASP A 159 6.54 -10.56 -23.61
N LEU A 160 5.44 -10.37 -22.87
CA LEU A 160 4.97 -9.07 -22.40
C LEU A 160 5.46 -8.79 -20.98
N ALA A 161 6.30 -7.77 -20.84
CA ALA A 161 6.86 -7.30 -19.58
C ALA A 161 6.06 -6.13 -18.99
N LEU A 162 6.13 -5.99 -17.67
CA LEU A 162 5.80 -4.74 -16.99
C LEU A 162 6.79 -3.66 -17.41
N THR A 163 6.26 -2.57 -17.98
CA THR A 163 7.03 -1.47 -18.54
C THR A 163 6.62 -0.16 -17.91
N TYR A 164 7.59 0.56 -17.33
CA TYR A 164 7.38 1.88 -16.74
C TYR A 164 7.46 2.99 -17.79
N ASN A 165 6.39 3.79 -17.91
CA ASN A 165 6.38 5.02 -18.68
C ASN A 165 6.64 6.21 -17.74
N SER A 166 7.86 6.76 -17.80
CA SER A 166 8.28 7.85 -16.94
C SER A 166 7.56 9.18 -17.20
N SER A 167 7.16 9.46 -18.45
CA SER A 167 6.46 10.69 -18.81
C SER A 167 5.04 10.75 -18.25
N ALA A 168 4.35 9.61 -18.25
CA ALA A 168 2.97 9.50 -17.75
C ALA A 168 2.89 8.99 -16.30
N ASN A 169 3.99 8.54 -15.72
CA ASN A 169 4.06 7.81 -14.45
C ASN A 169 3.06 6.64 -14.36
N THR A 170 3.01 5.82 -15.41
CA THR A 170 2.12 4.66 -15.52
C THR A 170 2.91 3.39 -15.79
N VAL A 171 2.31 2.23 -15.49
CA VAL A 171 2.89 0.92 -15.82
C VAL A 171 1.92 0.15 -16.71
N THR A 172 2.43 -0.32 -17.84
CA THR A 172 1.66 -1.08 -18.84
C THR A 172 2.41 -2.35 -19.23
N LEU A 173 1.75 -3.22 -20.00
CA LEU A 173 2.39 -4.37 -20.63
C LEU A 173 2.95 -3.98 -21.99
N SER A 174 4.18 -4.38 -22.30
CA SER A 174 4.73 -4.27 -23.66
C SER A 174 5.70 -5.39 -23.94
N GLU A 175 5.99 -5.67 -25.21
CA GLU A 175 7.00 -6.65 -25.60
C GLU A 175 8.35 -6.35 -24.91
N TYR A 176 8.99 -7.39 -24.38
CA TYR A 176 10.28 -7.26 -23.73
C TYR A 176 11.39 -7.02 -24.75
N THR A 177 12.00 -5.84 -24.69
CA THR A 177 13.10 -5.40 -25.58
C THR A 177 14.43 -5.25 -24.84
N GLY A 178 14.43 -5.37 -23.52
CA GLY A 178 15.60 -5.09 -22.66
C GLY A 178 15.82 -3.59 -22.39
N ALA A 179 14.84 -2.75 -22.71
CA ALA A 179 14.87 -1.32 -22.39
C ALA A 179 14.98 -1.07 -20.87
N ASN A 180 15.56 0.06 -20.48
CA ASN A 180 15.71 0.41 -19.05
C ASN A 180 14.36 0.56 -18.33
N SER A 181 13.30 0.92 -19.04
CA SER A 181 11.92 0.96 -18.51
C SER A 181 11.34 -0.41 -18.15
N GLN A 182 12.02 -1.50 -18.52
CA GLN A 182 11.62 -2.89 -18.28
C GLN A 182 12.56 -3.61 -17.30
N LYS A 183 13.56 -2.89 -16.79
CA LYS A 183 14.50 -3.39 -15.79
C LYS A 183 14.03 -2.95 -14.41
N TRP A 184 13.75 -3.94 -13.57
CA TRP A 184 13.34 -3.74 -12.20
C TRP A 184 14.42 -4.24 -11.25
N LEU A 185 14.68 -3.49 -10.19
CA LEU A 185 15.46 -3.92 -9.04
C LEU A 185 14.51 -4.51 -8.00
N LEU A 186 15.00 -5.50 -7.25
CA LEU A 186 14.26 -6.12 -6.16
C LEU A 186 14.99 -5.81 -4.85
N ASN A 187 14.46 -4.87 -4.09
CA ASN A 187 15.03 -4.43 -2.84
C ASN A 187 14.23 -4.99 -1.68
N THR A 188 14.87 -5.75 -0.78
CA THR A 188 14.15 -6.27 0.39
C THR A 188 13.71 -5.13 1.31
N ALA A 189 12.42 -5.08 1.62
CA ALA A 189 11.83 -4.02 2.43
C ALA A 189 12.29 -4.13 3.89
N GLY A 190 12.62 -3.00 4.49
CA GLY A 190 13.22 -2.92 5.84
C GLY A 190 14.74 -3.05 5.86
N LEU A 191 15.33 -3.76 4.89
CA LEU A 191 16.78 -3.90 4.79
C LEU A 191 17.45 -2.58 4.39
N GLN A 192 18.24 -2.03 5.29
CA GLN A 192 19.13 -0.88 5.07
C GLN A 192 20.59 -1.34 5.02
N GLY A 193 21.50 -0.50 4.54
CA GLY A 193 22.92 -0.80 4.66
C GLY A 193 23.53 -1.66 3.56
N PHE A 194 24.71 -2.21 3.83
CA PHE A 194 25.54 -2.88 2.83
C PHE A 194 24.97 -4.22 2.31
N ALA A 195 24.12 -4.92 3.07
CA ALA A 195 23.39 -6.06 2.52
C ALA A 195 22.24 -5.63 1.59
N GLY A 196 21.78 -4.38 1.68
CA GLY A 196 20.83 -3.78 0.76
C GLY A 196 21.43 -3.45 -0.61
N TYR A 197 20.66 -2.71 -1.42
CA TYR A 197 21.18 -2.14 -2.66
C TYR A 197 22.18 -1.03 -2.32
N CYS A 198 23.40 -1.17 -2.80
CA CYS A 198 24.46 -0.20 -2.54
C CYS A 198 25.45 -0.14 -3.70
N LYS A 199 26.46 0.71 -3.54
CA LYS A 199 27.68 0.71 -4.33
C LYS A 199 28.81 0.09 -3.54
N THR A 200 29.67 -0.67 -4.20
CA THR A 200 30.95 -1.12 -3.65
C THR A 200 31.86 0.10 -3.37
N PRO A 201 32.94 -0.04 -2.59
CA PRO A 201 33.95 1.02 -2.46
C PRO A 201 34.55 1.48 -3.81
N SER A 202 34.57 0.63 -4.83
CA SER A 202 34.99 0.96 -6.20
C SER A 202 33.92 1.71 -7.02
N GLY A 203 32.70 1.89 -6.49
CA GLY A 203 31.60 2.59 -7.14
C GLY A 203 30.65 1.71 -7.97
N ASP A 204 30.86 0.39 -7.97
CA ASP A 204 30.03 -0.55 -8.74
C ASP A 204 28.71 -0.84 -8.02
N ILE A 205 27.62 -0.97 -8.77
CA ILE A 205 26.32 -1.32 -8.19
C ILE A 205 26.35 -2.76 -7.67
N LYS A 206 25.75 -2.97 -6.51
CA LYS A 206 25.60 -4.24 -5.82
C LYS A 206 24.13 -4.47 -5.44
N ALA A 207 23.62 -5.66 -5.70
CA ALA A 207 22.21 -6.01 -5.53
C ALA A 207 21.81 -6.13 -4.05
N SER A 208 20.54 -5.88 -3.73
CA SER A 208 19.98 -6.17 -2.41
C SER A 208 19.95 -7.68 -2.16
N ALA A 209 20.18 -8.10 -0.91
CA ALA A 209 19.93 -9.48 -0.50
C ALA A 209 18.43 -9.79 -0.63
N VAL A 210 18.08 -10.79 -1.43
CA VAL A 210 16.71 -11.32 -1.60
C VAL A 210 16.56 -12.75 -1.06
N GLY A 211 17.63 -13.33 -0.50
CA GLY A 211 17.59 -14.61 0.17
C GLY A 211 17.09 -15.75 -0.71
N GLY A 212 16.20 -16.56 -0.15
CA GLY A 212 15.58 -17.72 -0.81
C GLY A 212 14.29 -17.44 -1.55
N LEU A 213 13.95 -16.17 -1.82
CA LEU A 213 12.68 -15.72 -2.42
C LEU A 213 12.26 -16.53 -3.66
N PHE A 214 13.20 -16.84 -4.55
CA PHE A 214 12.93 -17.53 -5.81
C PHE A 214 12.77 -19.05 -5.68
N GLY A 215 12.92 -19.55 -4.45
CA GLY A 215 12.79 -20.93 -4.05
C GLY A 215 11.40 -21.29 -3.53
N LYS A 216 11.25 -22.58 -3.22
CA LYS A 216 10.08 -23.04 -2.48
C LYS A 216 10.11 -22.51 -1.04
N THR A 217 8.92 -22.31 -0.48
CA THR A 217 8.75 -22.11 0.96
C THR A 217 8.58 -23.48 1.63
N VAL A 218 9.32 -23.73 2.72
CA VAL A 218 9.26 -24.98 3.49
C VAL A 218 9.09 -24.67 4.97
N ASP A 219 8.18 -25.39 5.61
CA ASP A 219 8.02 -25.37 7.07
C ASP A 219 8.91 -26.45 7.69
N VAL A 220 9.60 -26.11 8.77
CA VAL A 220 10.46 -27.03 9.51
C VAL A 220 10.11 -27.01 10.99
N THR A 221 10.18 -28.17 11.63
CA THR A 221 9.77 -28.37 13.04
C THR A 221 10.84 -29.06 13.89
N THR A 222 11.95 -29.47 13.27
CA THR A 222 13.06 -30.18 13.91
C THR A 222 14.41 -29.65 13.43
N PHE A 223 15.47 -29.94 14.21
CA PHE A 223 16.84 -29.57 13.84
C PHE A 223 17.29 -30.20 12.52
N ASP A 224 16.98 -31.49 12.30
CA ASP A 224 17.39 -32.20 11.09
C ASP A 224 16.69 -31.64 9.83
N GLU A 225 15.41 -31.28 9.94
CA GLU A 225 14.68 -30.61 8.85
C GLU A 225 15.28 -29.23 8.54
N LEU A 226 15.55 -28.42 9.57
CA LEU A 226 16.21 -27.11 9.41
C LEU A 226 17.59 -27.28 8.77
N LYS A 227 18.41 -28.19 9.28
CA LYS A 227 19.74 -28.48 8.75
C LYS A 227 19.68 -28.95 7.30
N SER A 228 18.75 -29.84 6.96
CA SER A 228 18.55 -30.32 5.59
C SER A 228 18.14 -29.19 4.63
N ALA A 229 17.22 -28.32 5.04
CA ALA A 229 16.78 -27.19 4.22
C ALA A 229 17.90 -26.15 4.02
N CYS A 230 18.61 -25.78 5.09
CA CYS A 230 19.72 -24.84 5.05
C CYS A 230 20.93 -25.33 4.24
N THR A 231 21.17 -26.65 4.22
CA THR A 231 22.30 -27.27 3.50
C THR A 231 21.95 -27.68 2.06
N SER A 232 20.69 -27.50 1.64
CA SER A 232 20.29 -27.74 0.25
C SER A 232 20.86 -26.71 -0.71
N LYS A 233 21.19 -27.14 -1.93
CA LYS A 233 21.63 -26.25 -3.02
C LYS A 233 20.50 -25.41 -3.62
N ASP A 234 19.25 -25.85 -3.47
CA ASP A 234 18.11 -25.11 -4.02
C ASP A 234 17.88 -23.82 -3.20
N PRO A 235 17.49 -22.70 -3.82
CA PRO A 235 16.97 -21.56 -3.10
C PRO A 235 15.76 -21.96 -2.25
N MET A 236 15.67 -21.48 -1.01
CA MET A 236 14.54 -21.79 -0.12
C MET A 236 14.23 -20.67 0.88
N THR A 237 12.95 -20.39 1.05
CA THR A 237 12.42 -19.72 2.25
C THR A 237 12.05 -20.79 3.26
N ILE A 238 12.64 -20.75 4.44
CA ILE A 238 12.58 -21.77 5.49
C ILE A 238 11.90 -21.15 6.70
N ILE A 239 10.72 -21.65 7.05
CA ILE A 239 9.92 -21.15 8.17
C ILE A 239 10.00 -22.15 9.31
N VAL A 240 10.53 -21.72 10.44
CA VAL A 240 10.53 -22.50 11.68
C VAL A 240 9.16 -22.34 12.33
N THR A 241 8.38 -23.41 12.36
CA THR A 241 7.00 -23.44 12.88
C THR A 241 6.88 -24.14 14.24
N LYS A 242 8.01 -24.61 14.78
CA LYS A 242 8.16 -25.12 16.14
C LYS A 242 9.55 -24.75 16.66
N ASP A 243 9.68 -24.42 17.95
CA ASP A 243 10.98 -24.15 18.56
C ASP A 243 11.97 -25.31 18.34
N ILE A 244 13.20 -24.99 17.94
CA ILE A 244 14.22 -25.97 17.53
C ILE A 244 15.36 -26.01 18.54
N TYR A 245 15.73 -27.23 18.89
CA TYR A 245 16.80 -27.52 19.85
C TYR A 245 17.83 -28.40 19.14
N GLY A 246 19.10 -27.99 19.19
CA GLY A 246 20.22 -28.86 18.85
C GLY A 246 20.27 -30.09 19.76
N THR A 247 21.06 -31.09 19.36
CA THR A 247 21.26 -32.28 20.18
C THR A 247 21.89 -31.92 21.53
N SER A 248 21.36 -32.53 22.60
CA SER A 248 21.88 -32.47 23.96
C SER A 248 22.60 -33.76 24.39
N ASP A 249 22.75 -34.72 23.47
CA ASP A 249 23.49 -35.96 23.70
C ASP A 249 24.96 -35.68 23.97
N LYS A 250 25.35 -35.73 25.24
CA LYS A 250 26.71 -35.47 25.75
C LYS A 250 27.80 -36.34 25.09
N SER A 251 27.46 -37.47 24.46
CA SER A 251 28.44 -38.29 23.74
C SER A 251 28.95 -37.64 22.44
N LYS A 252 28.21 -36.68 21.90
CA LYS A 252 28.55 -35.90 20.71
C LYS A 252 29.31 -34.62 21.01
N TYR A 253 29.50 -34.34 22.30
CA TYR A 253 30.22 -33.15 22.74
C TYR A 253 31.71 -33.45 22.82
N GLU A 254 32.49 -32.52 22.31
CA GLU A 254 33.94 -32.58 22.27
C GLU A 254 34.53 -31.61 23.28
N ILE A 255 35.57 -32.03 24.01
CA ILE A 255 36.28 -31.16 24.94
C ILE A 255 37.17 -30.18 24.16
N SER A 256 37.05 -28.89 24.47
CA SER A 256 37.97 -27.88 23.96
C SER A 256 39.33 -28.04 24.63
N THR A 257 40.37 -28.30 23.85
CA THR A 257 41.73 -28.48 24.37
C THR A 257 42.50 -27.17 24.57
N GLY A 258 41.88 -26.01 24.30
CA GLY A 258 42.59 -24.73 24.16
C GLY A 258 42.49 -23.78 25.36
N TYR A 259 41.47 -23.92 26.20
CA TYR A 259 41.03 -22.87 27.10
C TYR A 259 40.43 -23.50 28.35
N ASP A 260 41.18 -23.53 29.47
CA ASP A 260 40.82 -24.06 30.81
C ASP A 260 41.18 -25.49 31.23
N ASN A 261 42.21 -26.11 30.64
CA ASN A 261 42.60 -27.51 30.92
C ASN A 261 41.55 -28.57 30.52
N GLY A 262 40.63 -28.24 29.60
CA GLY A 262 39.71 -29.22 29.02
C GLY A 262 38.44 -29.45 29.85
N GLN A 263 37.95 -28.41 30.53
CA GLN A 263 36.67 -28.44 31.24
C GLN A 263 35.50 -28.03 30.34
N ARG A 264 35.77 -27.27 29.28
CA ARG A 264 34.73 -26.82 28.34
C ARG A 264 34.50 -27.80 27.19
N TYR A 265 33.28 -27.78 26.67
CA TYR A 265 32.88 -28.62 25.54
C TYR A 265 32.23 -27.82 24.39
N TYR A 266 32.08 -28.43 23.21
CA TYR A 266 31.32 -27.94 22.05
C TYR A 266 30.67 -29.11 21.30
N CYS A 267 29.65 -28.84 20.48
CA CYS A 267 28.95 -29.88 19.71
C CYS A 267 28.87 -29.51 18.22
N ARG A 268 29.75 -30.09 17.40
CA ARG A 268 29.76 -29.82 15.94
C ARG A 268 28.53 -30.35 15.22
N ASP A 269 27.85 -31.35 15.79
CA ASP A 269 26.60 -31.87 15.22
C ASP A 269 25.51 -30.78 15.15
N ASN A 270 25.58 -29.80 16.05
CA ASN A 270 24.70 -28.63 16.10
C ASN A 270 25.07 -27.52 15.10
N TYR A 271 26.12 -27.71 14.29
CA TYR A 271 26.51 -26.75 13.26
C TYR A 271 25.69 -26.96 11.99
N ILE A 272 25.23 -25.85 11.42
CA ILE A 272 24.53 -25.80 10.14
C ILE A 272 25.34 -24.91 9.19
N TYR A 273 26.01 -25.54 8.21
CA TYR A 273 26.74 -24.83 7.17
C TYR A 273 25.78 -24.36 6.07
N LEU A 274 25.58 -23.06 5.96
CA LEU A 274 24.59 -22.48 5.07
C LEU A 274 25.04 -22.54 3.60
N GLN A 275 24.13 -23.00 2.73
CA GLN A 275 24.25 -22.81 1.28
C GLN A 275 23.72 -21.43 0.85
N PRO A 276 24.05 -20.97 -0.37
CA PRO A 276 23.50 -19.71 -0.91
C PRO A 276 21.97 -19.67 -0.98
N ASN A 277 21.43 -18.46 -1.12
CA ASN A 277 20.02 -18.19 -1.45
C ASN A 277 19.04 -18.79 -0.42
N LYS A 278 19.19 -18.37 0.84
CA LYS A 278 18.35 -18.84 1.95
C LYS A 278 17.68 -17.66 2.64
N THR A 279 16.40 -17.79 2.92
CA THR A 279 15.69 -16.93 3.87
C THR A 279 15.22 -17.82 5.01
N ILE A 280 15.71 -17.63 6.23
CA ILE A 280 15.42 -18.47 7.39
C ILE A 280 14.69 -17.62 8.42
N ILE A 281 13.47 -18.02 8.78
CA ILE A 281 12.54 -17.17 9.53
C ILE A 281 11.92 -17.95 10.69
N GLY A 282 11.99 -17.41 11.90
CA GLY A 282 11.15 -17.88 13.02
C GLY A 282 9.73 -17.36 12.86
N SER A 283 8.74 -18.24 12.98
CA SER A 283 7.34 -17.83 12.98
C SER A 283 6.98 -17.04 14.25
N TYR A 284 5.91 -16.26 14.20
CA TYR A 284 5.42 -15.51 15.36
C TYR A 284 5.05 -16.43 16.53
N GLY A 285 4.60 -17.65 16.24
CA GLY A 285 4.26 -18.65 17.26
C GLY A 285 5.42 -19.53 17.73
N ALA A 286 6.52 -19.58 16.97
CA ALA A 286 7.67 -20.43 17.26
C ALA A 286 8.94 -19.86 16.61
N HIS A 287 9.87 -19.41 17.44
CA HIS A 287 11.09 -18.72 17.02
C HIS A 287 12.25 -18.93 18.00
N LYS A 288 12.18 -19.93 18.89
CA LYS A 288 13.31 -20.22 19.77
C LYS A 288 14.28 -21.17 19.09
N LEU A 289 15.55 -20.83 19.18
CA LEU A 289 16.67 -21.69 18.82
C LEU A 289 17.53 -21.92 20.05
N TYR A 290 17.75 -23.17 20.41
CA TYR A 290 18.68 -23.54 21.49
C TYR A 290 19.80 -24.41 20.93
N ASN A 291 21.05 -24.02 21.15
CA ASN A 291 22.22 -24.73 20.61
C ASN A 291 22.14 -24.96 19.09
N VAL A 292 21.79 -23.92 18.32
CA VAL A 292 21.78 -23.97 16.85
C VAL A 292 22.78 -22.95 16.32
N TYR A 293 23.84 -23.44 15.66
CA TYR A 293 24.97 -22.62 15.24
C TYR A 293 25.00 -22.50 13.72
N PHE A 294 24.56 -21.36 13.19
CA PHE A 294 24.69 -21.08 11.76
C PHE A 294 26.12 -20.71 11.41
N ARG A 295 26.64 -21.31 10.34
CA ARG A 295 28.01 -21.08 9.89
C ARG A 295 28.17 -20.95 8.38
N THR A 296 29.18 -20.21 7.97
CA THR A 296 29.85 -20.39 6.68
C THR A 296 31.34 -20.55 6.94
N TYR A 297 32.02 -21.41 6.17
CA TYR A 297 33.40 -21.78 6.46
C TYR A 297 34.34 -21.50 5.29
N ASP A 298 34.20 -22.25 4.21
CA ASP A 298 35.01 -22.11 3.01
C ASP A 298 34.24 -22.57 1.76
N LYS A 299 34.89 -22.52 0.60
CA LYS A 299 34.33 -22.97 -0.67
C LYS A 299 33.93 -24.45 -0.72
N ASN A 300 34.48 -25.30 0.15
CA ASN A 300 34.17 -26.74 0.19
C ASN A 300 32.81 -27.01 0.84
N TYR A 301 32.41 -26.17 1.79
CA TYR A 301 31.06 -26.16 2.36
C TYR A 301 30.09 -25.28 1.56
N GLY A 302 30.60 -24.50 0.59
CA GLY A 302 29.86 -23.59 -0.29
C GLY A 302 29.92 -22.14 0.22
N PRO A 303 30.02 -21.12 -0.66
CA PRO A 303 29.88 -19.72 -0.23
C PRO A 303 28.47 -19.50 0.31
N GLY A 304 28.32 -19.06 1.55
CA GLY A 304 27.02 -18.56 1.97
C GLY A 304 26.83 -17.18 1.38
N TYR A 305 26.14 -17.04 0.24
CA TYR A 305 25.81 -15.72 -0.26
C TYR A 305 24.31 -15.54 -0.45
N ASN A 306 23.86 -14.29 -0.35
CA ASN A 306 22.44 -13.93 -0.43
C ASN A 306 21.62 -14.71 0.62
N VAL A 307 21.92 -14.45 1.89
CA VAL A 307 21.34 -15.14 3.05
C VAL A 307 20.64 -14.14 3.96
N ILE A 308 19.42 -14.47 4.35
CA ILE A 308 18.58 -13.68 5.26
C ILE A 308 18.21 -14.58 6.45
N ILE A 309 18.46 -14.15 7.68
CA ILE A 309 18.13 -14.89 8.92
C ILE A 309 17.39 -13.96 9.86
N ARG A 310 16.16 -14.31 10.24
CA ARG A 310 15.26 -13.35 10.89
C ARG A 310 14.35 -13.93 11.96
N ASN A 311 14.02 -13.08 12.93
CA ASN A 311 12.99 -13.32 13.94
C ASN A 311 13.24 -14.55 14.81
N PHE A 312 14.36 -14.60 15.52
CA PHE A 312 14.70 -15.71 16.42
C PHE A 312 15.09 -15.22 17.82
N ASP A 313 14.69 -15.97 18.84
CA ASP A 313 15.20 -15.90 20.21
C ASP A 313 16.25 -17.01 20.38
N LEU A 314 17.52 -16.63 20.36
CA LEU A 314 18.67 -17.52 20.30
C LEU A 314 19.30 -17.65 21.68
N THR A 315 19.42 -18.89 22.13
CA THR A 315 20.09 -19.29 23.37
C THR A 315 21.05 -20.45 23.11
N HIS A 316 21.96 -20.67 24.04
CA HIS A 316 22.91 -21.77 24.03
C HIS A 316 23.10 -22.33 25.44
N ASP A 317 23.68 -23.52 25.51
CA ASP A 317 24.15 -24.11 26.76
C ASP A 317 25.25 -23.20 27.32
N THR A 318 25.04 -22.67 28.52
CA THR A 318 25.91 -21.68 29.17
C THR A 318 27.25 -22.28 29.64
N GLU A 319 27.42 -23.60 29.54
CA GLU A 319 28.72 -24.28 29.67
C GLU A 319 29.50 -24.30 28.34
N LEU A 320 28.85 -24.07 27.18
CA LEU A 320 29.43 -23.99 25.83
C LEU A 320 30.17 -22.67 25.57
N ASN A 321 30.99 -22.30 26.54
CA ASN A 321 31.63 -21.01 26.65
C ASN A 321 33.01 -20.98 25.93
N THR A 322 33.07 -21.43 24.67
CA THR A 322 34.35 -21.54 23.93
C THR A 322 34.36 -21.08 22.47
N ASP A 323 33.20 -20.86 21.85
CA ASP A 323 33.12 -20.61 20.41
C ASP A 323 32.17 -19.45 20.10
N ASN A 324 32.20 -18.93 18.89
CA ASN A 324 31.20 -17.97 18.44
C ASN A 324 29.86 -18.70 18.28
N ILE A 325 28.77 -18.10 18.77
CA ILE A 325 27.44 -18.67 18.58
C ILE A 325 27.14 -18.75 17.08
N TRP A 326 27.20 -17.64 16.35
CA TRP A 326 27.16 -17.66 14.88
C TRP A 326 28.46 -17.15 14.28
N GLU A 327 28.96 -17.84 13.25
CA GLU A 327 30.24 -17.53 12.60
C GLU A 327 30.17 -17.66 11.08
N PHE A 328 30.47 -16.57 10.38
CA PHE A 328 30.47 -16.51 8.93
C PHE A 328 31.88 -16.14 8.45
N ALA A 329 32.57 -17.09 7.80
CA ALA A 329 33.94 -16.91 7.32
C ALA A 329 34.08 -16.79 5.79
N TYR A 330 33.02 -17.12 5.04
CA TYR A 330 33.04 -17.16 3.58
C TYR A 330 31.66 -16.84 2.98
N GLY A 331 31.57 -15.78 2.16
CA GLY A 331 30.37 -15.43 1.39
C GLY A 331 30.01 -13.93 1.39
N TRP A 332 28.84 -13.53 0.93
CA TRP A 332 28.45 -12.10 0.91
C TRP A 332 26.94 -11.89 0.89
N ASN A 333 26.45 -10.67 1.17
CA ASN A 333 25.02 -10.33 1.22
C ASN A 333 24.28 -11.08 2.33
N PHE A 334 24.63 -10.75 3.57
CA PHE A 334 23.98 -11.30 4.76
C PHE A 334 23.08 -10.28 5.41
N TRP A 335 21.83 -10.64 5.68
CA TRP A 335 20.94 -9.86 6.51
C TRP A 335 20.55 -10.65 7.76
N ILE A 336 21.04 -10.20 8.92
CA ILE A 336 20.72 -10.73 10.24
C ILE A 336 19.79 -9.74 10.92
N ASP A 337 18.55 -10.14 11.19
CA ASP A 337 17.54 -9.16 11.57
C ASP A 337 16.51 -9.64 12.59
N HIS A 338 16.14 -8.79 13.55
CA HIS A 338 15.19 -9.14 14.61
C HIS A 338 15.58 -10.43 15.36
N ILE A 339 16.86 -10.55 15.73
CA ILE A 339 17.38 -11.67 16.53
C ILE A 339 17.58 -11.20 17.97
N ASP A 340 17.09 -11.95 18.95
CA ASP A 340 17.55 -11.85 20.33
C ASP A 340 18.73 -12.80 20.52
N PHE A 341 19.93 -12.26 20.63
CA PHE A 341 21.13 -12.98 21.04
C PHE A 341 21.22 -12.94 22.58
N ARG A 342 20.81 -14.04 23.22
CA ARG A 342 20.82 -14.18 24.68
C ARG A 342 22.14 -14.79 25.15
N GLY A 343 22.81 -14.09 26.06
CA GLY A 343 23.99 -14.60 26.76
C GLY A 343 23.60 -15.48 27.96
N HIS A 344 24.28 -15.29 29.08
CA HIS A 344 24.16 -16.12 30.28
C HIS A 344 23.21 -15.53 31.33
N ASP A 345 22.84 -16.31 32.35
CA ASP A 345 21.99 -15.82 33.46
C ASP A 345 22.65 -14.69 34.27
N LYS A 346 23.99 -14.67 34.31
CA LYS A 346 24.81 -13.65 34.95
C LYS A 346 25.75 -13.02 33.93
N ILE A 347 25.92 -11.71 34.03
CA ILE A 347 26.87 -10.95 33.22
C ILE A 347 28.29 -11.43 33.54
N GLU A 348 29.14 -11.59 32.52
CA GLU A 348 30.57 -11.99 32.62
C GLU A 348 30.82 -13.35 33.28
N THR A 349 29.80 -14.20 33.45
CA THR A 349 29.95 -15.46 34.20
C THR A 349 29.27 -16.61 33.46
N SER A 350 30.03 -17.67 33.18
CA SER A 350 29.48 -18.95 32.73
C SER A 350 28.69 -19.65 33.83
N SER A 351 27.93 -20.69 33.50
CA SER A 351 27.23 -21.51 34.50
C SER A 351 28.19 -22.23 35.47
N LEU A 352 29.48 -22.37 35.11
CA LEU A 352 30.52 -22.94 35.98
C LEU A 352 31.18 -21.91 36.90
N GLY A 353 30.77 -20.63 36.83
CA GLY A 353 31.36 -19.56 37.63
C GLY A 353 32.70 -19.03 37.09
N SER A 354 33.07 -19.41 35.87
CA SER A 354 34.26 -18.92 35.16
C SER A 354 33.93 -17.77 34.21
N ASP A 355 34.95 -17.02 33.79
CA ASP A 355 34.84 -15.93 32.82
C ASP A 355 34.15 -16.36 31.52
N ASP A 356 33.40 -15.42 30.94
CA ASP A 356 32.56 -15.59 29.76
C ASP A 356 33.34 -15.24 28.47
N TRP A 357 33.64 -16.24 27.64
CA TRP A 357 34.60 -16.19 26.52
C TRP A 357 33.99 -16.48 25.14
N ASP A 358 32.77 -16.98 25.03
CA ASP A 358 32.07 -17.06 23.74
C ASP A 358 31.76 -15.65 23.20
N LYS A 359 31.25 -15.58 21.97
CA LYS A 359 30.88 -14.32 21.31
C LYS A 359 29.57 -14.54 20.59
N PHE A 360 28.71 -13.53 20.57
CA PHE A 360 27.43 -13.64 19.87
C PHE A 360 27.59 -13.91 18.37
N LEU A 361 28.36 -13.08 17.66
CA LEU A 361 28.34 -13.04 16.21
C LEU A 361 29.71 -12.67 15.65
N ASN A 362 30.17 -13.43 14.65
CA ASN A 362 31.45 -13.21 14.00
C ASN A 362 31.33 -13.23 12.48
N PHE A 363 31.77 -12.15 11.83
CA PHE A 363 32.01 -12.11 10.38
C PHE A 363 33.50 -11.93 10.13
N LYS A 364 34.13 -12.93 9.54
CA LYS A 364 35.58 -12.97 9.28
C LYS A 364 35.87 -13.51 7.88
N GLY A 365 37.16 -13.71 7.59
CA GLY A 365 37.60 -14.27 6.32
C GLY A 365 37.12 -13.39 5.18
N THR A 366 36.53 -13.98 4.14
CA THR A 366 36.04 -13.24 2.97
C THR A 366 34.54 -12.97 3.03
N SER A 367 33.93 -12.98 4.22
CA SER A 367 32.56 -12.52 4.37
C SER A 367 32.45 -11.02 4.05
N ASP A 368 31.42 -10.58 3.32
CA ASP A 368 31.25 -9.17 2.94
C ASP A 368 29.78 -8.75 2.81
N TYR A 369 29.52 -7.44 2.72
CA TYR A 369 28.20 -6.84 2.48
C TYR A 369 27.14 -7.35 3.46
N VAL A 370 27.34 -7.01 4.73
CA VAL A 370 26.53 -7.48 5.85
C VAL A 370 25.67 -6.34 6.41
N THR A 371 24.43 -6.64 6.77
CA THR A 371 23.61 -5.80 7.64
C THR A 371 23.15 -6.62 8.83
N VAL A 372 23.39 -6.10 10.04
CA VAL A 372 22.80 -6.58 11.29
C VAL A 372 21.85 -5.49 11.79
N SER A 373 20.54 -5.75 11.74
CA SER A 373 19.52 -4.75 12.06
C SER A 373 18.49 -5.21 13.07
N ASP A 374 17.96 -4.28 13.87
CA ASP A 374 16.86 -4.53 14.81
C ASP A 374 17.13 -5.77 15.71
N CYS A 375 18.38 -6.11 16.01
CA CYS A 375 18.74 -7.23 16.89
C CYS A 375 18.94 -6.76 18.33
N SER A 376 18.72 -7.66 19.29
CA SER A 376 19.05 -7.44 20.69
C SER A 376 20.21 -8.34 21.11
N PHE A 377 21.15 -7.81 21.89
CA PHE A 377 22.32 -8.51 22.42
C PHE A 377 22.39 -8.25 23.92
N GLY A 378 22.49 -9.29 24.75
CA GLY A 378 22.70 -9.02 26.17
C GLY A 378 23.04 -10.17 27.10
N HIS A 379 23.51 -9.78 28.28
CA HIS A 379 24.05 -10.65 29.32
C HIS A 379 25.28 -11.47 28.89
N HIS A 380 26.25 -10.81 28.26
CA HIS A 380 27.44 -11.49 27.74
C HIS A 380 28.68 -10.57 27.83
N GLU A 381 29.85 -11.14 28.10
CA GLU A 381 31.12 -10.42 28.07
C GLU A 381 31.44 -9.92 26.65
N TYR A 382 31.52 -10.80 25.64
CA TYR A 382 31.95 -10.41 24.29
C TYR A 382 30.79 -10.33 23.28
N GLY A 383 30.61 -9.14 22.71
CA GLY A 383 29.66 -8.86 21.64
C GLY A 383 30.13 -9.32 20.25
N VAL A 384 30.07 -8.41 19.27
CA VAL A 384 30.26 -8.74 17.85
C VAL A 384 31.74 -8.61 17.43
N LEU A 385 32.21 -9.54 16.60
CA LEU A 385 33.56 -9.55 16.04
C LEU A 385 33.52 -9.44 14.51
N LEU A 386 34.20 -8.44 13.94
CA LEU A 386 34.18 -8.17 12.50
C LEU A 386 35.61 -8.01 11.94
N GLY A 387 35.88 -8.71 10.85
CA GLY A 387 37.16 -8.70 10.15
C GLY A 387 38.17 -9.74 10.66
N TYR A 388 39.15 -10.05 9.82
CA TYR A 388 40.15 -11.10 10.08
C TYR A 388 41.08 -10.72 11.28
N PRO A 389 41.52 -11.64 12.15
CA PRO A 389 42.14 -11.25 13.42
C PRO A 389 43.65 -10.96 13.40
N THR A 390 44.33 -10.97 12.23
CA THR A 390 45.81 -10.98 12.15
C THR A 390 46.43 -9.68 11.63
N ASP A 391 47.18 -8.95 12.46
CA ASP A 391 47.78 -7.65 12.07
C ASP A 391 49.18 -7.77 11.42
N ASP A 392 49.26 -8.32 10.20
CA ASP A 392 50.49 -8.37 9.40
C ASP A 392 50.30 -7.83 7.96
N GLU A 393 51.40 -7.59 7.25
CA GLU A 393 51.39 -6.99 5.91
C GLU A 393 50.67 -7.87 4.86
N GLU A 394 50.81 -9.20 4.95
CA GLU A 394 50.18 -10.14 4.02
C GLU A 394 48.65 -10.12 4.19
N THR A 395 48.20 -10.14 5.44
CA THR A 395 46.79 -10.06 5.82
C THR A 395 46.21 -8.71 5.44
N TYR A 396 46.94 -7.61 5.67
CA TYR A 396 46.52 -6.28 5.24
C TYR A 396 46.30 -6.21 3.73
N LYS A 397 47.23 -6.72 2.91
CA LYS A 397 47.06 -6.77 1.44
C LYS A 397 45.86 -7.59 0.99
N THR A 398 45.46 -8.58 1.79
CA THR A 398 44.35 -9.47 1.49
C THR A 398 42.99 -8.89 1.86
N TYR A 399 42.87 -8.26 3.03
CA TYR A 399 41.58 -7.88 3.61
C TYR A 399 41.30 -6.38 3.66
N ASN A 400 42.28 -5.51 3.41
CA ASN A 400 42.05 -4.06 3.43
C ASN A 400 40.88 -3.63 2.53
N GLY A 401 39.90 -2.94 3.09
CA GLY A 401 38.65 -2.56 2.43
C GLY A 401 37.49 -3.55 2.59
N GLN A 402 37.68 -4.67 3.29
CA GLN A 402 36.67 -5.71 3.55
C GLN A 402 36.72 -6.14 5.03
N PRO A 403 35.58 -6.36 5.72
CA PRO A 403 34.20 -6.34 5.23
C PRO A 403 33.51 -4.96 5.23
N CYS A 404 32.54 -4.79 4.34
CA CYS A 404 31.55 -3.73 4.39
C CYS A 404 30.36 -4.18 5.27
N VAL A 405 30.18 -3.56 6.44
CA VAL A 405 29.17 -3.96 7.43
C VAL A 405 28.35 -2.77 7.90
N THR A 406 27.04 -2.97 8.00
CA THR A 406 26.11 -2.06 8.67
C THR A 406 25.59 -2.68 9.96
N LEU A 407 25.70 -1.97 11.07
CA LEU A 407 25.03 -2.27 12.34
C LEU A 407 23.99 -1.18 12.57
N CYS A 408 22.70 -1.49 12.52
CA CYS A 408 21.69 -0.45 12.74
C CYS A 408 20.50 -0.87 13.58
N ASP A 409 19.91 0.08 14.29
CA ASP A 409 18.66 -0.15 15.03
C ASP A 409 18.77 -1.27 16.09
N ASN A 410 19.98 -1.63 16.53
CA ASN A 410 20.21 -2.72 17.47
C ASN A 410 20.18 -2.24 18.93
N TYR A 411 19.83 -3.15 19.84
CA TYR A 411 19.87 -2.93 21.28
C TYR A 411 20.93 -3.83 21.95
N TYR A 412 22.02 -3.22 22.40
CA TYR A 412 23.03 -3.88 23.22
C TYR A 412 22.79 -3.51 24.68
N HIS A 413 22.49 -4.49 25.52
CA HIS A 413 22.27 -4.28 26.95
C HIS A 413 23.06 -5.30 27.74
N ASP A 414 23.86 -4.86 28.71
CA ASP A 414 24.66 -5.79 29.51
C ASP A 414 25.59 -6.65 28.62
N THR A 415 26.05 -6.06 27.51
CA THR A 415 27.10 -6.60 26.63
C THR A 415 28.37 -5.82 26.94
N VAL A 416 29.33 -6.45 27.60
CA VAL A 416 30.38 -5.72 28.32
C VAL A 416 31.45 -5.17 27.38
N THR A 417 31.95 -5.97 26.46
CA THR A 417 33.00 -5.58 25.53
C THR A 417 32.58 -5.86 24.10
N ARG A 418 33.01 -4.98 23.19
CA ARG A 418 32.65 -5.03 21.76
C ARG A 418 31.15 -4.83 21.56
N ALA A 419 30.61 -3.80 22.22
CA ALA A 419 29.21 -3.39 22.13
C ALA A 419 29.13 -1.96 21.57
N PRO A 420 29.08 -1.76 20.23
CA PRO A 420 28.53 -2.72 19.26
C PRO A 420 29.48 -3.76 18.67
N ALA A 421 30.76 -3.46 18.43
CA ALA A 421 31.67 -4.44 17.82
C ALA A 421 33.17 -4.12 17.95
N LEU A 422 34.00 -5.13 17.71
CA LEU A 422 35.41 -4.97 17.31
C LEU A 422 35.52 -5.06 15.78
N MET A 423 36.24 -4.12 15.16
CA MET A 423 36.27 -3.94 13.71
C MET A 423 37.70 -3.89 13.14
N ARG A 424 37.94 -4.58 12.01
CA ARG A 424 39.23 -4.61 11.28
C ARG A 424 39.04 -4.48 9.76
N TYR A 425 39.94 -3.78 9.09
CA TYR A 425 40.17 -3.60 7.64
C TYR A 425 39.09 -2.92 6.80
N GLY A 426 37.83 -3.17 7.11
CA GLY A 426 36.70 -2.84 6.25
C GLY A 426 36.02 -1.51 6.56
N TYR A 427 34.83 -1.33 5.97
CA TYR A 427 33.99 -0.14 6.11
C TYR A 427 32.79 -0.45 6.99
N TYR A 428 32.60 0.32 8.06
CA TYR A 428 31.64 0.04 9.10
C TYR A 428 30.72 1.23 9.34
N HIS A 429 29.44 1.07 9.00
CA HIS A 429 28.41 2.03 9.33
C HIS A 429 27.64 1.56 10.55
N SER A 430 27.64 2.35 11.62
CA SER A 430 26.89 2.06 12.84
C SER A 430 25.90 3.19 13.12
N PHE A 431 24.59 2.94 13.03
CA PHE A 431 23.61 4.01 13.27
C PHE A 431 22.36 3.55 14.00
N ASN A 432 21.69 4.45 14.74
CA ASN A 432 20.51 4.14 15.53
C ASN A 432 20.67 2.97 16.53
N ASN A 433 21.89 2.68 16.99
CA ASN A 433 22.09 1.62 17.99
C ASN A 433 21.95 2.19 19.40
N TYR A 434 21.26 1.47 20.28
CA TYR A 434 21.25 1.75 21.70
C TYR A 434 22.19 0.81 22.42
N VAL A 435 23.18 1.36 23.11
CA VAL A 435 24.18 0.62 23.89
C VAL A 435 24.07 1.03 25.35
N TYR A 436 23.74 0.05 26.20
CA TYR A 436 23.44 0.24 27.61
C TYR A 436 24.26 -0.71 28.47
N ASN A 437 24.84 -0.20 29.56
CA ASN A 437 25.59 -0.98 30.55
C ASN A 437 26.72 -1.81 29.94
N PHE A 438 27.77 -1.13 29.48
CA PHE A 438 28.91 -1.71 28.78
C PHE A 438 30.22 -1.15 29.33
N SER A 439 31.35 -1.84 29.13
CA SER A 439 32.69 -1.36 29.45
C SER A 439 33.41 -0.82 28.21
N MET A 440 33.32 -1.54 27.09
CA MET A 440 34.01 -1.22 25.84
C MET A 440 33.05 -1.23 24.65
N GLY A 441 32.94 -0.08 23.99
CA GLY A 441 32.13 0.12 22.79
C GLY A 441 32.80 -0.37 21.51
N TYR A 442 33.02 0.53 20.57
CA TYR A 442 33.75 0.25 19.33
C TYR A 442 35.22 0.00 19.60
N THR A 443 35.67 -1.23 19.37
CA THR A 443 37.10 -1.53 19.35
C THR A 443 37.64 -1.25 17.96
N VAL A 444 38.35 -0.11 17.83
CA VAL A 444 38.94 0.37 16.60
C VAL A 444 40.28 -0.34 16.40
N HIS A 445 40.41 -1.08 15.30
CA HIS A 445 41.59 -1.91 15.04
C HIS A 445 42.04 -1.78 13.59
N THR A 446 43.04 -2.59 13.22
CA THR A 446 43.80 -2.59 11.96
C THR A 446 42.97 -2.09 10.79
N ALA A 447 43.30 -0.91 10.26
CA ALA A 447 42.73 -0.33 9.04
C ALA A 447 41.19 -0.29 8.93
N SER A 448 40.44 -0.36 10.04
CA SER A 448 38.97 -0.23 10.00
C SER A 448 38.55 1.20 9.68
N GLU A 449 37.55 1.42 8.83
CA GLU A 449 36.94 2.73 8.57
C GLU A 449 35.55 2.77 9.23
N ILE A 450 35.46 3.38 10.41
CA ILE A 450 34.23 3.37 11.22
C ILE A 450 33.56 4.74 11.18
N TYR A 451 32.28 4.74 10.82
CA TYR A 451 31.40 5.88 10.99
C TYR A 451 30.21 5.47 11.85
N ALA A 452 30.18 6.01 13.06
CA ALA A 452 29.03 5.93 13.94
C ALA A 452 28.19 7.20 13.77
N GLU A 453 26.86 7.08 13.74
CA GLU A 453 25.99 8.25 13.77
C GLU A 453 24.67 7.98 14.48
N ASN A 454 24.09 9.01 15.08
CA ASN A 454 22.74 8.96 15.68
C ASN A 454 22.51 7.70 16.53
N CYS A 455 23.45 7.34 17.40
CA CYS A 455 23.33 6.24 18.35
C CYS A 455 23.03 6.78 19.76
N TYR A 456 22.69 5.90 20.70
CA TYR A 456 22.46 6.26 22.10
C TYR A 456 23.37 5.41 22.98
N TYR A 457 24.21 6.03 23.81
CA TYR A 457 25.11 5.32 24.73
C TYR A 457 24.80 5.72 26.17
N GLU A 458 24.57 4.75 27.05
CA GLU A 458 24.14 5.00 28.42
C GLU A 458 24.80 4.06 29.44
N LYS A 459 25.21 4.64 30.59
CA LYS A 459 25.79 3.91 31.73
C LYS A 459 26.95 3.00 31.31
N GLY A 460 27.91 3.53 30.57
CA GLY A 460 28.98 2.75 29.99
C GLY A 460 30.38 3.27 30.28
N GLY A 461 31.38 2.48 29.89
CA GLY A 461 32.79 2.85 29.91
C GLY A 461 33.16 3.69 28.68
N ASN A 462 34.07 3.17 27.85
CA ASN A 462 34.58 3.89 26.68
C ASN A 462 33.75 3.58 25.43
N VAL A 463 33.17 4.59 24.78
CA VAL A 463 32.46 4.40 23.50
C VAL A 463 33.46 4.07 22.38
N ILE A 464 34.56 4.81 22.28
CA ILE A 464 35.68 4.49 21.39
C ILE A 464 36.83 3.82 22.16
N CYS A 465 37.25 2.66 21.67
CA CYS A 465 38.33 1.86 22.23
C CYS A 465 39.48 1.74 21.22
N ASP A 466 40.36 2.74 21.18
CA ASP A 466 41.38 2.94 20.13
C ASP A 466 42.81 3.09 20.66
N TRP A 467 43.12 2.41 21.76
CA TRP A 467 44.40 2.51 22.47
C TRP A 467 45.46 1.51 22.01
N ASN A 468 45.15 0.64 21.05
CA ASN A 468 46.13 -0.28 20.50
C ASN A 468 47.03 0.45 19.51
N GLN A 469 48.34 0.47 19.78
CA GLN A 469 49.33 0.91 18.81
C GLN A 469 49.55 -0.21 17.78
N ILE A 470 49.05 -0.02 16.58
CA ILE A 470 49.04 -1.02 15.49
C ILE A 470 49.71 -0.46 14.24
N THR A 471 50.16 -1.36 13.35
CA THR A 471 50.91 -0.97 12.13
C THR A 471 50.05 -0.16 11.18
N TYR A 472 48.78 -0.53 11.03
CA TYR A 472 47.81 0.15 10.19
C TYR A 472 46.69 0.70 11.07
N PRO A 473 46.74 1.99 11.48
CA PRO A 473 45.76 2.53 12.42
C PRO A 473 44.35 2.50 11.82
N GLY A 474 43.37 2.12 12.63
CA GLY A 474 41.97 2.25 12.28
C GLY A 474 41.51 3.71 12.35
N ALA A 475 40.45 4.02 11.62
CA ALA A 475 39.84 5.32 11.53
C ALA A 475 38.44 5.34 12.19
N TYR A 476 38.11 6.45 12.85
CA TYR A 476 36.80 6.64 13.51
C TYR A 476 36.24 8.04 13.26
N ALA A 477 34.93 8.12 13.09
CA ALA A 477 34.15 9.35 13.11
C ALA A 477 32.78 9.09 13.76
N GLU A 478 32.24 10.13 14.39
CA GLU A 478 30.99 10.09 15.17
C GLU A 478 30.21 11.38 14.95
N ASP A 479 28.89 11.27 14.78
CA ASP A 479 28.01 12.43 14.59
C ASP A 479 26.57 12.19 15.09
N GLY A 480 25.93 13.19 15.71
CA GLY A 480 24.51 13.11 16.11
C GLY A 480 24.15 12.14 17.25
N SER A 481 25.09 11.38 17.80
CA SER A 481 24.84 10.44 18.92
C SER A 481 24.60 11.13 20.28
N VAL A 482 23.85 10.46 21.15
CA VAL A 482 23.56 10.86 22.53
C VAL A 482 24.45 10.07 23.51
N PHE A 483 25.07 10.78 24.47
CA PHE A 483 26.01 10.21 25.43
C PHE A 483 25.57 10.51 26.87
N VAL A 484 25.24 9.48 27.65
CA VAL A 484 24.76 9.60 29.02
C VAL A 484 25.62 8.75 29.95
N SER A 485 26.41 9.39 30.82
CA SER A 485 27.29 8.67 31.77
C SER A 485 28.23 7.67 31.09
N VAL A 486 28.94 8.13 30.06
CA VAL A 486 29.95 7.39 29.31
C VAL A 486 31.22 8.22 29.14
N SER A 487 32.32 7.58 28.74
CA SER A 487 33.62 8.19 28.49
C SER A 487 34.09 7.95 27.04
N ARG A 488 35.09 8.72 26.60
CA ARG A 488 35.74 8.62 25.28
C ARG A 488 34.72 8.46 24.15
N THR A 489 34.05 9.55 23.79
CA THR A 489 32.91 9.56 22.87
C THR A 489 33.31 9.89 21.44
N LYS A 490 34.54 10.35 21.22
CA LYS A 490 35.07 10.66 19.88
C LYS A 490 36.57 10.38 19.76
N GLN A 491 37.04 10.38 18.51
CA GLN A 491 38.45 10.22 18.18
C GLN A 491 39.32 11.29 18.87
N GLY A 492 40.47 10.88 19.40
CA GLY A 492 41.47 11.77 20.03
C GLY A 492 41.30 12.00 21.53
N GLU A 493 40.30 11.42 22.19
CA GLU A 493 40.08 11.59 23.65
C GLU A 493 40.92 10.66 24.55
N GLY A 494 42.06 10.20 24.05
CA GLY A 494 43.01 9.41 24.83
C GLY A 494 43.66 10.20 25.97
N THR A 495 44.20 9.48 26.95
CA THR A 495 45.00 10.04 28.06
C THR A 495 46.46 9.61 27.94
N ALA A 496 47.36 10.20 28.73
CA ALA A 496 48.77 9.80 28.75
C ALA A 496 48.98 8.32 29.10
N ASN A 497 48.14 7.74 29.97
CA ASN A 497 48.23 6.34 30.41
C ASN A 497 47.34 5.40 29.58
N ASN A 498 46.47 5.94 28.72
CA ASN A 498 45.59 5.21 27.83
C ASN A 498 45.42 6.01 26.53
N PRO A 499 46.44 5.99 25.65
CA PRO A 499 46.48 6.84 24.45
C PRO A 499 45.36 6.54 23.45
N SER A 500 45.22 7.43 22.47
CA SER A 500 44.33 7.29 21.32
C SER A 500 45.22 7.24 20.08
N TYR A 501 45.13 6.16 19.31
CA TYR A 501 45.92 5.93 18.10
C TYR A 501 45.09 5.88 16.83
N SER A 502 43.76 5.96 16.92
CA SER A 502 42.92 6.03 15.72
C SER A 502 43.11 7.33 14.96
N VAL A 503 42.89 7.27 13.64
CA VAL A 503 42.92 8.43 12.74
C VAL A 503 41.49 8.90 12.39
N PRO A 504 41.31 10.11 11.85
CA PRO A 504 39.98 10.57 11.42
C PRO A 504 39.42 9.74 10.25
N CYS A 505 38.22 9.19 10.40
CA CYS A 505 37.49 8.53 9.30
C CYS A 505 36.89 9.58 8.34
N LYS A 506 37.31 9.53 7.07
CA LYS A 506 36.81 10.41 6.00
C LYS A 506 35.73 9.78 5.16
N TRP A 507 35.61 8.46 5.19
CA TRP A 507 34.56 7.74 4.47
C TRP A 507 33.18 8.04 5.07
N ARG A 508 32.16 8.09 4.23
CA ARG A 508 30.75 8.26 4.64
C ARG A 508 29.85 7.27 3.89
N PRO A 509 28.91 6.60 4.59
CA PRO A 509 28.03 5.58 4.00
C PRO A 509 27.13 6.11 2.87
N SER A 510 26.79 7.40 2.89
CA SER A 510 26.00 8.06 1.86
C SER A 510 26.64 8.02 0.47
N SER A 511 27.95 7.78 0.39
CA SER A 511 28.64 7.51 -0.88
C SER A 511 28.33 6.12 -1.47
N ASN A 512 27.87 5.18 -0.64
CA ASN A 512 27.57 3.81 -1.01
C ASN A 512 26.07 3.52 -1.12
N TYR A 513 25.22 4.01 -0.19
CA TYR A 513 23.78 3.74 -0.21
C TYR A 513 22.98 4.85 0.45
N THR A 514 21.67 4.87 0.15
CA THR A 514 20.69 5.70 0.86
C THR A 514 20.13 4.94 2.07
N TYR A 515 19.83 5.67 3.13
CA TYR A 515 19.31 5.13 4.38
C TYR A 515 18.51 6.20 5.12
N LYS A 516 17.74 5.78 6.13
CA LYS A 516 16.99 6.65 7.03
C LYS A 516 17.51 6.44 8.45
N ALA A 517 18.28 7.41 8.95
CA ALA A 517 18.64 7.50 10.36
C ALA A 517 17.56 8.31 11.12
N MET A 518 17.30 7.95 12.38
CA MET A 518 16.46 8.76 13.27
C MET A 518 17.33 9.72 14.07
N SER A 519 16.72 10.60 14.87
CA SER A 519 17.49 11.43 15.79
C SER A 519 18.09 10.56 16.90
N GLY A 520 19.29 10.89 17.40
CA GLY A 520 19.89 10.16 18.51
C GLY A 520 18.99 10.05 19.75
N GLU A 521 18.11 11.03 20.00
CA GLU A 521 17.17 11.00 21.14
C GLU A 521 16.07 9.94 21.00
N ASP A 522 15.62 9.66 19.76
CA ASP A 522 14.53 8.71 19.49
C ASP A 522 14.99 7.24 19.56
N VAL A 523 16.29 7.01 19.38
CA VAL A 523 16.91 5.67 19.26
C VAL A 523 16.59 4.78 20.44
N LYS A 524 16.74 5.28 21.67
CA LYS A 524 16.48 4.49 22.88
C LYS A 524 15.04 3.97 22.91
N THR A 525 14.08 4.85 22.60
CA THR A 525 12.66 4.49 22.59
C THR A 525 12.34 3.49 21.48
N TYR A 526 12.91 3.70 20.28
CA TYR A 526 12.70 2.80 19.15
C TYR A 526 13.28 1.41 19.43
N THR A 527 14.57 1.32 19.79
CA THR A 527 15.29 0.04 19.94
C THR A 527 14.73 -0.81 21.07
N MET A 528 14.44 -0.22 22.24
CA MET A 528 13.82 -0.94 23.36
C MET A 528 12.45 -1.56 23.01
N LYS A 529 11.75 -0.99 22.02
CA LYS A 529 10.46 -1.51 21.55
C LYS A 529 10.61 -2.51 20.41
N ASN A 530 11.49 -2.23 19.47
CA ASN A 530 11.47 -2.85 18.15
C ASN A 530 12.63 -3.83 17.92
N SER A 531 13.77 -3.69 18.59
CA SER A 531 14.85 -4.67 18.46
C SER A 531 14.45 -6.04 19.05
N GLY A 532 15.09 -7.10 18.58
CA GLY A 532 14.80 -8.49 18.96
C GLY A 532 13.64 -9.11 18.20
N SER A 533 13.39 -10.39 18.45
CA SER A 533 12.32 -11.17 17.83
C SER A 533 10.93 -10.66 18.22
N LYS A 534 9.94 -10.99 17.39
CA LYS A 534 8.54 -10.59 17.52
C LYS A 534 7.64 -11.82 17.48
N SER A 535 6.58 -11.77 18.27
CA SER A 535 5.54 -12.80 18.32
C SER A 535 4.23 -12.37 17.66
N SER A 536 4.22 -11.26 16.91
CA SER A 536 3.02 -10.82 16.16
C SER A 536 3.35 -9.95 14.95
N ALA A 537 2.48 -10.00 13.96
CA ALA A 537 2.56 -9.21 12.73
C ALA A 537 2.51 -7.71 12.97
N SER A 538 1.68 -7.25 13.92
CA SER A 538 1.53 -5.85 14.31
C SER A 538 2.76 -5.27 15.03
N ALA A 539 3.60 -6.13 15.63
CA ALA A 539 4.80 -5.70 16.32
C ALA A 539 6.04 -5.67 15.40
N MET A 540 5.97 -6.30 14.23
CA MET A 540 7.05 -6.29 13.25
C MET A 540 7.13 -4.92 12.57
N THR A 541 8.28 -4.26 12.62
CA THR A 541 8.47 -2.92 12.05
C THR A 541 9.92 -2.70 11.68
N TYR A 542 10.22 -1.61 10.96
CA TYR A 542 11.58 -1.11 10.76
C TYR A 542 11.59 0.41 10.86
N ALA A 543 12.74 1.01 11.15
CA ALA A 543 12.91 2.47 11.18
C ALA A 543 12.60 3.12 9.82
N ALA A 544 12.82 2.37 8.74
CA ALA A 544 12.52 2.77 7.37
C ALA A 544 11.02 2.79 7.02
N PHE A 545 10.14 2.24 7.86
CA PHE A 545 8.70 2.23 7.63
C PHE A 545 8.03 3.49 8.19
N ALA A 546 6.91 3.87 7.59
CA ALA A 546 6.07 4.99 8.05
C ALA A 546 5.22 4.60 9.26
N SER A 547 4.85 3.33 9.37
CA SER A 547 4.05 2.78 10.46
C SER A 547 4.52 1.37 10.83
N ALA A 548 4.25 0.97 12.07
CA ALA A 548 4.51 -0.37 12.54
C ALA A 548 3.50 -1.37 12.00
N GLY A 549 3.94 -2.62 11.86
CA GLY A 549 3.12 -3.72 11.38
C GLY A 549 3.48 -4.14 9.96
N VAL A 550 3.55 -5.44 9.77
CA VAL A 550 3.61 -6.08 8.46
C VAL A 550 2.35 -6.93 8.30
N PRO A 551 1.63 -6.87 7.16
CA PRO A 551 0.47 -7.73 6.98
C PRO A 551 0.83 -9.22 7.07
N ALA A 552 -0.14 -10.03 7.48
CA ALA A 552 0.04 -11.47 7.62
C ALA A 552 0.37 -12.15 6.29
N ALA A 553 0.99 -13.33 6.36
CA ALA A 553 1.38 -14.12 5.19
C ALA A 553 0.21 -14.51 4.28
N ASP A 554 -0.99 -14.61 4.85
CA ASP A 554 -2.24 -14.90 4.15
C ASP A 554 -3.05 -13.64 3.81
N TYR A 555 -2.51 -12.43 4.04
CA TYR A 555 -3.21 -11.19 3.71
C TYR A 555 -3.43 -11.11 2.20
N ILE A 556 -4.69 -11.33 1.81
CA ILE A 556 -5.12 -11.35 0.42
C ILE A 556 -6.57 -10.89 0.34
N SER A 557 -6.84 -9.98 -0.58
CA SER A 557 -8.19 -9.48 -0.86
C SER A 557 -8.80 -10.28 -1.98
N VAL A 558 -10.08 -10.65 -1.83
CA VAL A 558 -10.90 -11.17 -2.93
C VAL A 558 -11.38 -10.00 -3.81
N PRO A 559 -11.80 -10.26 -5.07
CA PRO A 559 -12.38 -9.23 -5.91
C PRO A 559 -13.51 -8.50 -5.18
N SER A 560 -13.47 -7.18 -5.25
CA SER A 560 -14.56 -6.33 -4.79
C SER A 560 -15.85 -6.80 -5.47
N LYS A 561 -16.91 -6.91 -4.68
CA LYS A 561 -18.24 -7.16 -5.25
C LYS A 561 -18.52 -6.08 -6.30
N PRO A 562 -19.14 -6.42 -7.44
CA PRO A 562 -19.62 -5.40 -8.37
C PRO A 562 -20.43 -4.38 -7.57
N VAL A 563 -20.07 -3.10 -7.67
CA VAL A 563 -20.82 -2.04 -7.01
C VAL A 563 -22.21 -2.02 -7.67
N VAL A 564 -23.21 -2.56 -6.97
CA VAL A 564 -24.60 -2.39 -7.36
C VAL A 564 -24.96 -0.95 -7.02
N ILE A 565 -25.00 -0.10 -8.04
CA ILE A 565 -25.52 1.25 -7.89
C ILE A 565 -27.04 1.10 -7.82
N GLU A 566 -27.58 1.12 -6.61
CA GLU A 566 -29.03 1.11 -6.42
C GLU A 566 -29.62 2.30 -7.17
N PRO A 567 -30.63 2.08 -8.04
CA PRO A 567 -31.26 3.16 -8.76
C PRO A 567 -31.85 4.21 -7.80
N ILE A 568 -31.77 5.49 -8.17
CA ILE A 568 -32.38 6.57 -7.39
C ILE A 568 -33.83 6.71 -7.83
N ASP A 569 -34.76 6.72 -6.88
CA ASP A 569 -36.19 6.79 -7.15
C ASP A 569 -36.81 8.12 -6.69
N GLY A 570 -37.45 8.80 -7.64
CA GLY A 570 -38.36 9.92 -7.45
C GLY A 570 -39.83 9.52 -7.64
N THR A 571 -40.66 10.50 -7.99
CA THR A 571 -42.09 10.35 -8.28
C THR A 571 -42.31 10.10 -9.77
N LEU A 572 -41.72 10.95 -10.61
CA LEU A 572 -41.75 10.91 -12.08
C LEU A 572 -40.47 10.32 -12.65
N VAL A 573 -39.32 10.55 -12.02
CA VAL A 573 -38.04 9.95 -12.38
C VAL A 573 -37.85 8.67 -11.57
N ARG A 574 -38.07 7.50 -12.18
CA ARG A 574 -37.93 6.19 -11.53
C ARG A 574 -36.67 5.49 -12.00
N SER A 575 -36.10 4.63 -11.17
CA SER A 575 -34.97 3.78 -11.55
C SER A 575 -33.79 4.56 -12.18
N LEU A 576 -33.47 5.76 -11.67
CA LEU A 576 -32.35 6.55 -12.20
C LEU A 576 -31.02 5.83 -11.94
N ASN A 577 -30.42 5.32 -13.01
CA ASN A 577 -29.13 4.64 -13.04
C ASN A 577 -28.06 5.57 -13.63
N VAL A 578 -27.09 5.95 -12.81
CA VAL A 578 -25.97 6.80 -13.21
C VAL A 578 -24.72 5.94 -13.37
N VAL A 579 -23.97 6.10 -14.47
CA VAL A 579 -22.73 5.34 -14.68
C VAL A 579 -21.65 5.78 -13.68
N GLU A 580 -20.80 4.85 -13.24
CA GLU A 580 -19.80 5.12 -12.20
C GLU A 580 -18.86 6.28 -12.56
N ASN A 581 -18.39 6.32 -13.81
CA ASN A 581 -17.50 7.39 -14.30
C ASN A 581 -18.19 8.75 -14.45
N ALA A 582 -19.52 8.84 -14.29
CA ALA A 582 -20.28 10.09 -14.21
C ALA A 582 -20.49 10.58 -12.77
N PHE A 583 -19.67 10.11 -11.82
CA PHE A 583 -19.69 10.54 -10.42
C PHE A 583 -21.05 10.26 -9.75
N ASN A 584 -21.57 9.05 -9.93
CA ASN A 584 -22.89 8.60 -9.44
C ASN A 584 -23.27 9.06 -8.01
N ALA A 585 -22.33 9.08 -7.07
CA ALA A 585 -22.54 9.52 -5.68
C ALA A 585 -22.86 11.02 -5.53
N LYS A 586 -22.71 11.80 -6.61
CA LYS A 586 -23.01 13.24 -6.68
C LYS A 586 -24.33 13.54 -7.38
N TRP A 587 -25.04 12.51 -7.85
CA TRP A 587 -26.36 12.66 -8.45
C TRP A 587 -27.44 12.38 -7.40
N SER A 588 -28.56 13.10 -7.48
CA SER A 588 -29.73 12.87 -6.62
C SER A 588 -31.02 13.37 -7.27
N ILE A 589 -32.17 13.05 -6.68
CA ILE A 589 -33.48 13.56 -7.12
C ILE A 589 -34.06 14.45 -6.02
N ALA A 590 -34.46 15.67 -6.38
CA ALA A 590 -35.25 16.56 -5.55
C ALA A 590 -36.70 16.53 -6.03
N LYS A 591 -37.66 16.31 -5.12
CA LYS A 591 -39.10 16.19 -5.45
C LYS A 591 -39.77 17.50 -5.86
N SER A 592 -39.05 18.61 -5.77
CA SER A 592 -39.52 19.96 -6.07
C SER A 592 -38.31 20.84 -6.37
N SER A 593 -38.50 21.84 -7.22
CA SER A 593 -37.48 22.84 -7.55
C SER A 593 -37.96 24.26 -7.28
N ALA A 594 -37.08 25.08 -6.73
CA ALA A 594 -37.28 26.51 -6.52
C ALA A 594 -36.01 27.31 -6.83
N SER A 595 -36.16 28.62 -6.99
CA SER A 595 -35.01 29.53 -6.97
C SER A 595 -34.31 29.45 -5.61
N GLY A 596 -32.98 29.49 -5.62
CA GLY A 596 -32.12 29.28 -4.44
C GLY A 596 -31.64 27.83 -4.24
N ASP A 597 -32.22 26.85 -4.94
CA ASP A 597 -31.76 25.47 -4.87
C ASP A 597 -30.43 25.25 -5.61
N LEU A 598 -29.63 24.29 -5.16
CA LEU A 598 -28.40 23.87 -5.86
C LEU A 598 -28.70 23.25 -7.23
N VAL A 599 -27.87 23.65 -8.21
CA VAL A 599 -27.92 23.12 -9.60
C VAL A 599 -27.24 21.75 -9.67
N TYR A 600 -26.10 21.58 -8.99
CA TYR A 600 -25.27 20.38 -9.02
C TYR A 600 -25.02 19.80 -7.63
N GLY A 601 -24.73 18.50 -7.56
CA GLY A 601 -24.34 17.83 -6.30
C GLY A 601 -22.84 17.89 -5.99
N ASP A 602 -22.04 18.49 -6.86
CA ASP A 602 -20.58 18.65 -6.72
C ASP A 602 -20.11 20.11 -6.82
N ARG A 603 -21.03 21.08 -6.79
CA ARG A 603 -20.73 22.52 -6.81
C ARG A 603 -21.75 23.29 -5.98
N GLU A 604 -21.28 24.32 -5.28
CA GLU A 604 -22.12 25.25 -4.52
C GLU A 604 -22.63 26.40 -5.40
N VAL A 605 -23.36 26.06 -6.46
CA VAL A 605 -24.05 27.05 -7.31
C VAL A 605 -25.54 26.79 -7.29
N ALA A 606 -26.33 27.84 -7.07
CA ALA A 606 -27.77 27.77 -6.92
C ALA A 606 -28.49 28.45 -8.08
N TYR A 607 -29.74 28.09 -8.35
CA TYR A 607 -30.59 28.85 -9.28
C TYR A 607 -30.79 30.27 -8.73
N SER A 608 -30.33 31.28 -9.46
CA SER A 608 -30.62 32.68 -9.16
C SER A 608 -31.93 33.15 -9.82
N PHE A 609 -32.34 32.46 -10.88
CA PHE A 609 -33.63 32.60 -11.54
C PHE A 609 -34.10 31.24 -12.07
N LEU A 610 -35.32 30.83 -11.71
CA LEU A 610 -35.98 29.64 -12.22
C LEU A 610 -37.36 30.06 -12.75
N PRO A 611 -37.72 29.76 -14.02
CA PRO A 611 -39.00 30.17 -14.59
C PRO A 611 -40.14 29.46 -13.85
N LYS A 612 -41.31 30.09 -13.81
CA LYS A 612 -42.48 29.52 -13.10
C LYS A 612 -42.87 28.15 -13.63
N LEU A 613 -42.62 27.89 -14.91
CA LEU A 613 -42.83 26.57 -15.54
C LEU A 613 -42.06 25.46 -14.81
N LEU A 614 -40.88 25.74 -14.26
CA LEU A 614 -40.04 24.76 -13.58
C LEU A 614 -40.14 24.85 -12.05
N THR A 615 -40.84 25.84 -11.51
CA THR A 615 -41.09 25.90 -10.06
C THR A 615 -41.99 24.73 -9.64
N GLY A 616 -41.57 23.97 -8.64
CA GLY A 616 -42.29 22.81 -8.14
C GLY A 616 -42.03 21.50 -8.90
N ALA A 617 -41.27 21.52 -10.00
CA ALA A 617 -40.96 20.32 -10.78
C ALA A 617 -40.04 19.36 -10.02
N GLU A 618 -40.12 18.06 -10.31
CA GLU A 618 -39.12 17.11 -9.83
C GLU A 618 -37.82 17.32 -10.60
N ARG A 619 -36.67 17.32 -9.93
CA ARG A 619 -35.37 17.66 -10.54
C ARG A 619 -34.35 16.57 -10.31
N ILE A 620 -33.63 16.19 -11.38
CA ILE A 620 -32.40 15.42 -11.29
C ILE A 620 -31.25 16.41 -11.05
N ILE A 621 -30.66 16.35 -9.86
CA ILE A 621 -29.43 17.06 -9.52
C ILE A 621 -28.27 16.28 -10.12
N THR A 622 -27.57 16.89 -11.08
CA THR A 622 -26.47 16.26 -11.83
C THR A 622 -25.11 16.60 -11.19
N SER A 623 -24.05 15.91 -11.60
CA SER A 623 -22.66 16.35 -11.36
C SER A 623 -22.24 17.32 -12.47
N CYS A 624 -21.66 18.46 -12.09
CA CYS A 624 -21.04 19.40 -13.03
C CYS A 624 -19.82 18.76 -13.73
N ASP A 625 -19.04 17.95 -13.01
CA ASP A 625 -17.87 17.26 -13.55
C ASP A 625 -18.22 16.14 -14.54
N ALA A 626 -19.46 15.64 -14.54
CA ALA A 626 -19.92 14.65 -15.52
C ALA A 626 -19.85 15.16 -16.97
N LYS A 627 -19.69 16.48 -17.22
CA LYS A 627 -19.36 17.03 -18.56
C LYS A 627 -18.07 16.44 -19.17
N ASN A 628 -17.19 15.87 -18.35
CA ASN A 628 -15.95 15.22 -18.81
C ASN A 628 -16.16 13.76 -19.25
N VAL A 629 -17.39 13.23 -19.13
CA VAL A 629 -17.74 11.87 -19.53
C VAL A 629 -18.18 11.84 -20.99
N THR A 630 -17.72 10.84 -21.73
CA THR A 630 -18.16 10.54 -23.09
C THR A 630 -19.32 9.54 -23.07
N GLY A 631 -20.27 9.69 -24.01
CA GLY A 631 -21.40 8.76 -24.15
C GLY A 631 -22.53 8.97 -23.13
N ARG A 632 -23.07 7.88 -22.57
CA ARG A 632 -24.19 7.88 -21.62
C ARG A 632 -23.72 8.28 -20.22
N GLN A 633 -24.38 9.26 -19.61
CA GLN A 633 -24.16 9.68 -18.22
C GLN A 633 -25.16 9.02 -17.26
N ALA A 634 -26.44 8.96 -17.64
CA ALA A 634 -27.47 8.32 -16.84
C ALA A 634 -28.63 7.78 -17.69
N GLN A 635 -29.50 6.98 -17.08
CA GLN A 635 -30.73 6.50 -17.68
C GLN A 635 -31.80 6.39 -16.58
N PHE A 636 -33.05 6.68 -16.89
CA PHE A 636 -34.16 6.51 -15.95
C PHE A 636 -35.42 6.04 -16.67
N THR A 637 -36.40 5.58 -15.90
CA THR A 637 -37.72 5.19 -16.36
C THR A 637 -38.74 6.27 -16.01
N ALA A 638 -39.59 6.64 -16.95
CA ALA A 638 -40.70 7.54 -16.72
C ALA A 638 -41.75 6.91 -15.79
N GLY A 639 -42.04 7.57 -14.66
CA GLY A 639 -43.01 7.10 -13.67
C GLY A 639 -44.47 7.37 -14.04
N ALA A 640 -44.70 8.31 -14.96
CA ALA A 640 -45.99 8.68 -15.53
C ALA A 640 -45.74 9.33 -16.90
N ASP A 641 -46.80 9.60 -17.65
CA ASP A 641 -46.72 10.51 -18.79
C ASP A 641 -46.20 11.86 -18.28
N MET A 642 -45.13 12.37 -18.89
CA MET A 642 -44.39 13.51 -18.38
C MET A 642 -43.68 14.29 -19.48
N THR A 643 -43.45 15.57 -19.20
CA THR A 643 -42.54 16.41 -19.95
C THR A 643 -41.24 16.53 -19.17
N VAL A 644 -40.13 16.15 -19.80
CA VAL A 644 -38.78 16.33 -19.30
C VAL A 644 -38.22 17.62 -19.88
N TYR A 645 -37.73 18.50 -19.00
CA TYR A 645 -37.07 19.74 -19.37
C TYR A 645 -35.58 19.64 -19.11
N ILE A 646 -34.76 19.94 -20.12
CA ILE A 646 -33.31 19.93 -20.04
C ILE A 646 -32.82 21.37 -20.10
N ALA A 647 -32.22 21.85 -19.02
CA ALA A 647 -31.58 23.15 -18.97
C ALA A 647 -30.11 22.98 -19.37
N LEU A 648 -29.81 23.29 -20.63
CA LEU A 648 -28.50 23.15 -21.26
C LEU A 648 -27.76 24.50 -21.24
N ASP A 649 -26.50 24.51 -20.82
CA ASP A 649 -25.69 25.74 -20.81
C ASP A 649 -25.62 26.35 -22.22
N ARG A 650 -26.02 27.62 -22.36
CA ARG A 650 -26.06 28.34 -23.65
C ARG A 650 -24.72 28.38 -24.39
N ARG A 651 -23.61 28.16 -23.69
CA ARG A 651 -22.26 28.14 -24.26
C ARG A 651 -21.90 26.83 -24.95
N VAL A 652 -22.76 25.81 -24.88
CA VAL A 652 -22.60 24.55 -25.61
C VAL A 652 -22.81 24.83 -27.11
N GLU A 653 -21.78 24.60 -27.92
CA GLU A 653 -21.76 25.00 -29.34
C GLU A 653 -22.72 24.21 -30.24
N ALA A 654 -23.10 22.99 -29.84
CA ALA A 654 -24.01 22.13 -30.58
C ALA A 654 -24.93 21.35 -29.65
N VAL A 655 -26.24 21.40 -29.91
CA VAL A 655 -27.23 20.61 -29.15
C VAL A 655 -26.88 19.12 -29.25
N PRO A 656 -26.70 18.40 -28.13
CA PRO A 656 -26.31 17.00 -28.14
C PRO A 656 -27.26 16.12 -28.94
N GLY A 657 -26.73 15.17 -29.72
CA GLY A 657 -27.54 14.32 -30.60
C GLY A 657 -28.57 13.45 -29.87
N TRP A 658 -28.37 13.15 -28.58
CA TRP A 658 -29.36 12.42 -27.77
C TRP A 658 -30.59 13.27 -27.42
N MET A 659 -30.56 14.58 -27.66
CA MET A 659 -31.68 15.52 -27.50
C MET A 659 -32.41 15.81 -28.81
N SER A 660 -32.21 15.03 -29.88
CA SER A 660 -32.77 15.33 -31.22
C SER A 660 -34.30 15.38 -31.29
N GLY A 661 -35.00 14.81 -30.31
CA GLY A 661 -36.47 14.87 -30.18
C GLY A 661 -36.98 15.97 -29.26
N CYS A 662 -36.10 16.80 -28.71
CA CYS A 662 -36.46 17.86 -27.77
C CYS A 662 -36.67 19.19 -28.50
N THR A 663 -37.64 19.98 -28.04
CA THR A 663 -38.00 21.29 -28.60
C THR A 663 -37.45 22.40 -27.73
N ASP A 664 -36.82 23.42 -28.32
CA ASP A 664 -36.46 24.64 -27.59
C ASP A 664 -37.74 25.39 -27.16
N THR A 665 -37.85 25.66 -25.87
CA THR A 665 -39.03 26.35 -25.30
C THR A 665 -38.93 27.87 -25.39
N GLY A 666 -37.75 28.41 -25.69
CA GLY A 666 -37.44 29.84 -25.60
C GLY A 666 -37.27 30.36 -24.16
N LEU A 667 -37.48 29.51 -23.15
CA LEU A 667 -37.25 29.83 -21.75
C LEU A 667 -35.80 29.57 -21.34
N PHE A 668 -35.39 30.20 -20.25
CA PHE A 668 -34.06 30.03 -19.68
C PHE A 668 -34.09 29.99 -18.16
N THR A 669 -33.00 29.51 -17.56
CA THR A 669 -32.72 29.64 -16.12
C THR A 669 -31.31 30.18 -15.93
N VAL A 670 -31.04 30.81 -14.78
CA VAL A 670 -29.73 31.40 -14.46
C VAL A 670 -29.28 30.88 -13.10
N ASN A 671 -28.00 30.59 -12.94
CA ASN A 671 -27.43 30.24 -11.64
C ASN A 671 -26.74 31.43 -10.94
N SER A 672 -26.25 31.22 -9.73
CA SER A 672 -25.57 32.23 -8.89
C SER A 672 -24.18 32.62 -9.38
N SER A 673 -23.69 32.01 -10.47
CA SER A 673 -22.45 32.35 -11.17
C SER A 673 -22.71 32.90 -12.58
N ASP A 674 -23.91 33.42 -12.82
CA ASP A 674 -24.36 34.04 -14.06
C ASP A 674 -24.29 33.14 -15.31
N VAL A 675 -24.29 31.81 -15.11
CA VAL A 675 -24.46 30.86 -16.22
C VAL A 675 -25.93 30.83 -16.62
N VAL A 676 -26.19 31.06 -17.90
CA VAL A 676 -27.52 31.00 -18.53
C VAL A 676 -27.69 29.64 -19.19
N TYR A 677 -28.81 28.98 -18.88
CA TYR A 677 -29.20 27.71 -19.48
C TYR A 677 -30.44 27.91 -20.35
N GLU A 678 -30.40 27.39 -21.57
CA GLU A 678 -31.56 27.28 -22.46
C GLU A 678 -32.38 26.04 -22.10
N ILE A 679 -33.71 26.16 -22.07
CA ILE A 679 -34.60 25.09 -21.65
C ILE A 679 -35.20 24.40 -22.87
N TYR A 680 -34.91 23.12 -23.01
CA TYR A 680 -35.48 22.23 -24.03
C TYR A 680 -36.51 21.31 -23.37
N SER A 681 -37.60 20.98 -24.06
CA SER A 681 -38.64 20.05 -23.58
C SER A 681 -38.73 18.80 -24.46
N CYS A 682 -38.96 17.64 -23.84
CA CYS A 682 -39.20 16.39 -24.55
C CYS A 682 -40.26 15.57 -23.79
N ALA A 683 -41.24 15.02 -24.52
CA ALA A 683 -42.34 14.25 -23.96
C ALA A 683 -41.99 12.75 -23.86
N PHE A 684 -42.47 12.10 -22.81
CA PHE A 684 -42.27 10.67 -22.56
C PHE A 684 -43.53 10.08 -21.92
N HIS A 685 -43.88 8.85 -22.31
CA HIS A 685 -44.98 8.10 -21.71
C HIS A 685 -44.51 7.30 -20.49
N ALA A 686 -45.45 6.94 -19.61
CA ALA A 686 -45.17 6.09 -18.47
C ALA A 686 -44.49 4.77 -18.88
N GLY A 687 -43.35 4.46 -18.26
CA GLY A 687 -42.54 3.28 -18.55
C GLY A 687 -41.44 3.49 -19.59
N ASP A 688 -41.42 4.63 -20.30
CA ASP A 688 -40.37 4.95 -21.26
C ASP A 688 -39.00 5.00 -20.60
N THR A 689 -37.98 4.56 -21.35
CA THR A 689 -36.58 4.64 -20.92
C THR A 689 -35.94 5.91 -21.47
N VAL A 690 -35.63 6.85 -20.58
CA VAL A 690 -35.00 8.14 -20.92
C VAL A 690 -33.49 8.03 -20.71
N THR A 691 -32.71 8.29 -21.76
CA THR A 691 -31.24 8.25 -21.71
C THR A 691 -30.67 9.66 -21.68
N LEU A 692 -29.84 9.94 -20.67
CA LEU A 692 -29.14 11.20 -20.48
C LEU A 692 -27.69 11.04 -20.92
N GLY A 693 -27.29 11.72 -21.99
CA GLY A 693 -25.95 11.64 -22.58
C GLY A 693 -25.03 12.80 -22.19
N THR A 694 -23.82 12.83 -22.72
CA THR A 694 -22.89 13.96 -22.56
C THR A 694 -23.42 15.26 -23.18
N ASN A 695 -23.04 16.41 -22.63
CA ASN A 695 -23.33 17.73 -23.21
C ASN A 695 -22.46 18.03 -24.45
N GLY A 696 -21.49 17.16 -24.78
CA GLY A 696 -20.67 17.27 -25.99
C GLY A 696 -19.48 18.25 -25.89
N GLN A 697 -19.30 18.95 -24.76
CA GLN A 697 -18.25 19.96 -24.61
C GLN A 697 -17.70 19.99 -23.17
N SER A 698 -16.39 19.76 -23.02
CA SER A 698 -15.74 19.63 -21.71
C SER A 698 -15.09 20.92 -21.18
N ALA A 699 -14.91 21.94 -22.03
CA ALA A 699 -14.30 23.22 -21.68
C ALA A 699 -15.18 24.42 -22.06
N GLY A 700 -15.11 25.51 -21.30
CA GLY A 700 -15.86 26.74 -21.55
C GLY A 700 -17.36 26.71 -21.19
N CYS A 701 -17.89 25.56 -20.79
CA CYS A 701 -19.27 25.36 -20.34
C CYS A 701 -19.34 24.48 -19.08
N VAL A 702 -20.55 24.32 -18.53
CA VAL A 702 -20.88 23.39 -17.46
C VAL A 702 -21.85 22.31 -17.94
N ASN A 703 -22.10 21.29 -17.11
CA ASN A 703 -23.05 20.23 -17.45
C ASN A 703 -24.50 20.78 -17.46
N TYR A 704 -25.45 20.00 -17.98
CA TYR A 704 -26.88 20.35 -17.91
C TYR A 704 -27.53 19.88 -16.61
N THR A 705 -28.78 20.29 -16.41
CA THR A 705 -29.67 19.81 -15.34
C THR A 705 -31.05 19.47 -15.92
N VAL A 706 -31.79 18.59 -15.26
CA VAL A 706 -33.00 17.97 -15.80
C VAL A 706 -34.15 18.12 -14.82
N PHE A 707 -35.32 18.49 -15.33
CA PHE A 707 -36.57 18.58 -14.59
C PHE A 707 -37.62 17.67 -15.23
N ALA A 708 -38.56 17.18 -14.43
CA ALA A 708 -39.69 16.38 -14.88
C ALA A 708 -40.98 16.97 -14.30
N ARG A 709 -41.99 17.14 -15.16
CA ARG A 709 -43.35 17.48 -14.76
C ARG A 709 -44.32 16.48 -15.36
N LYS A 710 -45.31 16.08 -14.58
CA LYS A 710 -46.39 15.20 -15.04
C LYS A 710 -47.12 15.89 -16.19
N LEU A 711 -47.37 15.17 -17.27
CA LEU A 711 -48.22 15.60 -18.37
C LEU A 711 -49.66 15.29 -18.00
N THR A 712 -50.50 16.32 -17.99
CA THR A 712 -51.94 16.23 -17.75
C THR A 712 -52.66 16.80 -18.96
N GLY A 713 -53.87 16.29 -19.22
CA GLY A 713 -54.77 16.80 -20.23
C GLY A 713 -54.55 16.33 -21.68
N ASP A 714 -53.49 15.59 -21.99
CA ASP A 714 -53.27 14.99 -23.32
C ASP A 714 -54.22 13.79 -23.54
N VAL A 715 -55.44 14.08 -23.99
CA VAL A 715 -56.49 13.07 -24.15
C VAL A 715 -56.42 12.35 -25.49
N ASN A 716 -55.69 12.92 -26.46
CA ASN A 716 -55.50 12.33 -27.78
C ASN A 716 -54.21 11.48 -27.89
N ASP A 717 -53.38 11.46 -26.84
CA ASP A 717 -52.12 10.71 -26.72
C ASP A 717 -51.07 11.13 -27.76
N ASP A 718 -51.03 12.43 -28.09
CA ASP A 718 -50.07 13.01 -29.04
C ASP A 718 -48.74 13.48 -28.42
N GLY A 719 -48.63 13.38 -27.09
CA GLY A 719 -47.47 13.77 -26.30
C GLY A 719 -47.47 15.23 -25.86
N THR A 720 -48.53 15.99 -26.15
CA THR A 720 -48.63 17.42 -25.79
C THR A 720 -50.03 17.78 -25.31
N LEU A 721 -50.14 18.68 -24.32
CA LEU A 721 -51.41 19.32 -24.01
C LEU A 721 -51.62 20.51 -24.95
N ASN A 722 -52.59 20.43 -25.88
CA ASN A 722 -52.88 21.51 -26.80
C ASN A 722 -54.40 21.72 -27.03
N VAL A 723 -54.76 22.60 -27.96
CA VAL A 723 -56.18 22.92 -28.23
C VAL A 723 -56.93 21.70 -28.80
N ALA A 724 -56.25 20.79 -29.51
CA ALA A 724 -56.85 19.57 -30.04
C ALA A 724 -57.34 18.65 -28.91
N ASP A 725 -56.64 18.57 -27.79
CA ASP A 725 -57.06 17.84 -26.58
C ASP A 725 -58.32 18.42 -25.99
N LEU A 726 -58.34 19.73 -25.81
CA LEU A 726 -59.50 20.43 -25.28
C LEU A 726 -60.72 20.24 -26.18
N VAL A 727 -60.54 20.29 -27.49
CA VAL A 727 -61.61 20.03 -28.46
C VAL A 727 -62.05 18.57 -28.41
N SER A 728 -61.13 17.63 -28.21
CA SER A 728 -61.41 16.20 -28.10
C SER A 728 -62.22 15.88 -26.85
N LEU A 729 -61.80 16.40 -25.68
CA LEU A 729 -62.54 16.30 -24.43
C LEU A 729 -63.93 16.97 -24.56
N GLN A 730 -64.00 18.15 -25.16
CA GLN A 730 -65.28 18.84 -25.38
C GLN A 730 -66.23 18.04 -26.27
N LYS A 731 -65.74 17.46 -27.37
CA LYS A 731 -66.55 16.60 -28.26
C LYS A 731 -67.02 15.34 -27.53
N TRP A 732 -66.18 14.76 -26.68
CA TRP A 732 -66.52 13.61 -25.87
C TRP A 732 -67.62 13.93 -24.85
N LEU A 733 -67.49 15.05 -24.13
CA LEU A 733 -68.50 15.55 -23.18
C LEU A 733 -69.85 15.86 -23.85
N LEU A 734 -69.83 16.28 -25.11
CA LEU A 734 -71.03 16.53 -25.92
C LEU A 734 -71.59 15.29 -26.62
N ALA A 735 -71.01 14.10 -26.38
CA ALA A 735 -71.38 12.83 -27.01
C ALA A 735 -71.42 12.90 -28.56
N VAL A 736 -70.49 13.64 -29.17
CA VAL A 736 -70.38 13.72 -30.64
C VAL A 736 -70.04 12.33 -31.22
N PRO A 737 -70.86 11.77 -32.14
CA PRO A 737 -70.66 10.41 -32.66
C PRO A 737 -69.25 10.20 -33.25
N GLY A 738 -68.62 9.08 -32.88
CA GLY A 738 -67.29 8.70 -33.38
C GLY A 738 -66.10 9.33 -32.62
N THR A 739 -66.35 10.15 -31.59
CA THR A 739 -65.27 10.70 -30.75
C THR A 739 -64.68 9.62 -29.86
N GLN A 740 -63.35 9.51 -29.84
CA GLN A 740 -62.59 8.64 -28.94
C GLN A 740 -61.53 9.47 -28.22
N LEU A 741 -61.29 9.17 -26.94
CA LEU A 741 -60.15 9.70 -26.19
C LEU A 741 -59.16 8.55 -26.03
N ALA A 742 -57.96 8.70 -26.59
CA ALA A 742 -56.91 7.67 -26.54
C ALA A 742 -56.42 7.48 -25.10
N ASN A 743 -56.24 8.58 -24.37
CA ASN A 743 -55.86 8.59 -22.96
C ASN A 743 -56.87 9.39 -22.13
N TRP A 744 -58.07 8.83 -21.94
CA TRP A 744 -59.13 9.51 -21.19
C TRP A 744 -58.70 9.90 -19.76
N LYS A 745 -57.79 9.13 -19.14
CA LYS A 745 -57.28 9.40 -17.79
C LYS A 745 -56.40 10.65 -17.73
N ALA A 746 -55.71 11.02 -18.80
CA ALA A 746 -54.99 12.29 -18.85
C ALA A 746 -55.96 13.47 -18.73
N GLY A 747 -57.19 13.32 -19.22
CA GLY A 747 -58.23 14.33 -19.11
C GLY A 747 -58.84 14.50 -17.72
N ASP A 748 -58.61 13.58 -16.78
CA ASP A 748 -59.13 13.59 -15.39
C ASP A 748 -58.24 14.50 -14.51
N ILE A 749 -58.27 15.80 -14.80
CA ILE A 749 -57.41 16.80 -14.15
C ILE A 749 -57.89 17.09 -12.72
N CYS A 750 -59.19 16.94 -12.46
CA CYS A 750 -59.74 16.81 -11.12
C CYS A 750 -59.77 15.32 -10.78
N PRO A 751 -58.82 14.77 -9.99
CA PRO A 751 -58.65 13.32 -9.86
C PRO A 751 -59.77 12.68 -9.02
N ASP A 752 -60.95 12.51 -9.62
CA ASP A 752 -62.13 11.88 -9.05
C ASP A 752 -62.65 10.69 -9.89
N ASP A 753 -61.83 10.26 -10.87
CA ASP A 753 -62.11 9.18 -11.84
C ASP A 753 -63.34 9.48 -12.71
N ARG A 754 -63.66 10.76 -12.96
CA ARG A 754 -64.78 11.18 -13.81
C ARG A 754 -64.35 12.32 -14.71
N LEU A 755 -64.54 12.12 -16.02
CA LEU A 755 -64.43 13.22 -16.98
C LEU A 755 -65.73 14.02 -17.03
N ASP A 756 -65.68 15.27 -16.59
CA ASP A 756 -66.81 16.19 -16.70
C ASP A 756 -66.41 17.65 -17.04
N ALA A 757 -67.35 18.57 -16.85
CA ALA A 757 -67.12 19.98 -17.15
C ALA A 757 -66.06 20.64 -16.25
N PHE A 758 -65.84 20.12 -15.04
CA PHE A 758 -64.80 20.61 -14.13
C PHE A 758 -63.41 20.33 -14.71
N ASP A 759 -63.17 19.14 -15.26
CA ASP A 759 -61.92 18.83 -15.96
C ASP A 759 -61.71 19.70 -17.17
N MET A 760 -62.77 19.93 -17.96
CA MET A 760 -62.66 20.81 -19.12
C MET A 760 -62.31 22.25 -18.72
N VAL A 761 -62.81 22.73 -17.57
CA VAL A 761 -62.44 24.05 -17.02
C VAL A 761 -61.00 24.05 -16.53
N LEU A 762 -60.54 22.99 -15.86
CA LEU A 762 -59.16 22.85 -15.42
C LEU A 762 -58.20 22.76 -16.61
N MET A 763 -58.53 22.00 -17.64
CA MET A 763 -57.76 21.86 -18.89
C MET A 763 -57.64 23.20 -19.62
N ARG A 764 -58.73 23.96 -19.72
CA ARG A 764 -58.70 25.34 -20.25
C ARG A 764 -57.77 26.23 -19.44
N ARG A 765 -57.82 26.11 -18.11
CA ARG A 765 -56.97 26.89 -17.22
C ARG A 765 -55.50 26.49 -17.38
N GLU A 766 -55.19 25.20 -17.52
CA GLU A 766 -53.83 24.72 -17.80
C GLU A 766 -53.32 25.23 -19.14
N LEU A 767 -54.09 25.12 -20.22
CA LEU A 767 -53.71 25.65 -21.54
C LEU A 767 -53.43 27.17 -21.53
N ILE A 768 -54.26 27.94 -20.82
CA ILE A 768 -54.08 29.39 -20.68
C ILE A 768 -52.85 29.69 -19.81
N ASN A 769 -52.68 28.95 -18.71
CA ASN A 769 -51.54 29.13 -17.80
C ASN A 769 -50.23 28.73 -18.48
N GLU A 770 -50.17 27.63 -19.23
CA GLU A 770 -48.98 27.23 -19.98
C GLU A 770 -48.61 28.27 -21.04
N GLN A 771 -49.58 28.78 -21.81
CA GLN A 771 -49.32 29.89 -22.73
C GLN A 771 -48.81 31.15 -22.00
N ALA A 772 -49.37 31.47 -20.83
CA ALA A 772 -48.89 32.60 -20.02
C ALA A 772 -47.48 32.35 -19.43
N LEU A 773 -47.15 31.10 -19.09
CA LEU A 773 -45.84 30.70 -18.55
C LEU A 773 -44.76 30.65 -19.63
N LEU A 774 -45.12 30.32 -20.88
CA LEU A 774 -44.21 30.35 -22.04
C LEU A 774 -43.95 31.78 -22.54
N ASN A 775 -44.83 32.73 -22.22
CA ASN A 775 -44.69 34.15 -22.57
C ASN A 775 -43.98 34.99 -21.47
N GLU A 776 -43.31 34.35 -20.50
CA GLU A 776 -42.60 35.06 -19.43
C GLU A 776 -41.36 35.78 -20.03
N GLU A 777 -41.41 37.11 -20.12
CA GLU A 777 -40.32 37.92 -20.68
C GLU A 777 -39.03 37.77 -19.86
N MET A 778 -37.88 37.80 -20.55
CA MET A 778 -36.58 37.76 -19.89
C MET A 778 -36.47 38.90 -18.85
N PRO A 779 -36.24 38.63 -17.56
CA PRO A 779 -35.78 39.68 -16.65
C PRO A 779 -34.53 40.35 -17.22
N ASP A 780 -34.48 41.69 -17.14
CA ASP A 780 -33.32 42.48 -17.57
C ASP A 780 -32.09 42.14 -16.71
N ILE A 781 -31.28 41.22 -17.21
CA ILE A 781 -30.01 40.80 -16.61
C ILE A 781 -28.89 41.84 -16.82
N SER A 782 -29.12 42.90 -17.60
CA SER A 782 -28.15 44.00 -17.78
C SER A 782 -28.18 45.03 -16.65
N ALA A 783 -29.21 45.02 -15.80
CA ALA A 783 -29.44 45.99 -14.73
C ALA A 783 -28.94 45.56 -13.33
N ARG A 784 -28.07 44.55 -13.21
CA ARG A 784 -27.33 44.31 -11.97
C ARG A 784 -26.06 45.16 -11.97
N PRO A 785 -25.70 45.81 -10.84
CA PRO A 785 -24.48 46.59 -10.78
C PRO A 785 -23.32 45.67 -11.16
N GLN A 786 -22.62 46.01 -12.24
CA GLN A 786 -21.32 45.45 -12.57
C GLN A 786 -20.47 45.50 -11.30
N PRO A 787 -19.64 44.47 -11.00
CA PRO A 787 -18.74 44.55 -9.88
C PRO A 787 -17.89 45.80 -10.07
N VAL A 788 -18.16 46.81 -9.24
CA VAL A 788 -17.32 47.98 -9.17
C VAL A 788 -15.97 47.44 -8.72
N VAL A 789 -14.97 47.52 -9.59
CA VAL A 789 -13.58 47.44 -9.17
C VAL A 789 -13.36 48.66 -8.29
N THR A 790 -13.67 48.56 -7.00
CA THR A 790 -13.43 49.66 -6.06
C THR A 790 -11.93 49.76 -5.87
N ALA A 791 -11.38 50.91 -6.26
CA ALA A 791 -10.20 51.42 -5.57
C ALA A 791 -10.48 51.36 -4.06
N TYR A 792 -9.50 50.89 -3.29
CA TYR A 792 -9.61 50.90 -1.83
C TYR A 792 -9.99 52.30 -1.34
N GLU A 793 -10.89 52.37 -0.37
CA GLU A 793 -11.21 53.62 0.31
C GLU A 793 -9.91 54.21 0.91
N PRO A 794 -9.73 55.54 0.88
CA PRO A 794 -8.54 56.18 1.42
C PRO A 794 -8.42 55.91 2.92
N ALA A 795 -7.18 55.97 3.45
CA ALA A 795 -6.87 55.56 4.83
C ALA A 795 -7.63 56.35 5.92
N ASP A 796 -8.27 57.47 5.57
CA ASP A 796 -9.07 58.32 6.43
C ASP A 796 -10.59 58.11 6.31
N PHE A 797 -11.04 57.10 5.56
CA PHE A 797 -12.45 56.76 5.41
C PHE A 797 -13.12 56.48 6.76
N LYS A 798 -14.26 57.14 7.01
CA LYS A 798 -15.07 56.96 8.22
C LYS A 798 -16.41 56.34 7.85
N PHE A 799 -16.67 55.15 8.39
CA PHE A 799 -17.98 54.51 8.28
C PHE A 799 -19.07 55.41 8.90
N SER A 800 -20.23 55.50 8.25
CA SER A 800 -21.42 56.14 8.81
C SER A 800 -22.66 55.28 8.51
N GLY A 801 -23.65 55.32 9.39
CA GLY A 801 -24.84 54.46 9.33
C GLY A 801 -24.67 53.10 10.04
N ASN A 802 -25.65 52.22 9.87
CA ASN A 802 -25.59 50.86 10.43
C ASN A 802 -24.63 50.01 9.59
N VAL A 803 -23.52 49.58 10.19
CA VAL A 803 -22.51 48.74 9.54
C VAL A 803 -22.84 47.27 9.79
N TYR A 804 -22.99 46.49 8.73
CA TYR A 804 -23.22 45.04 8.80
C TYR A 804 -21.97 44.30 8.31
N LEU A 805 -21.43 43.42 9.15
CA LEU A 805 -20.28 42.57 8.82
C LEU A 805 -20.79 41.20 8.36
N VAL A 806 -20.35 40.74 7.19
CA VAL A 806 -20.61 39.38 6.70
C VAL A 806 -19.27 38.65 6.66
N GLY A 807 -19.14 37.61 7.48
CA GLY A 807 -18.00 36.70 7.47
C GLY A 807 -18.42 35.33 6.94
N ASP A 808 -17.60 34.72 6.11
CA ASP A 808 -17.68 33.29 5.82
C ASP A 808 -17.23 32.52 7.07
N SER A 809 -18.16 31.79 7.69
CA SER A 809 -17.85 30.89 8.78
C SER A 809 -17.38 29.54 8.23
N THR A 810 -16.14 29.48 7.75
CA THR A 810 -15.44 28.21 7.79
C THR A 810 -15.14 27.93 9.27
N VAL A 811 -15.92 27.01 9.86
CA VAL A 811 -15.67 26.49 11.20
C VAL A 811 -14.37 25.70 11.15
N CYS A 812 -13.24 26.37 11.35
CA CYS A 812 -11.99 25.69 11.67
C CYS A 812 -12.03 25.34 13.16
N GLU A 813 -12.19 24.06 13.48
CA GLU A 813 -11.95 23.56 14.84
C GLU A 813 -10.44 23.68 15.13
N TYR A 814 -10.06 24.77 15.79
CA TYR A 814 -8.69 24.92 16.28
C TYR A 814 -8.54 24.12 17.57
N ASP A 815 -7.65 23.13 17.55
CA ASP A 815 -7.11 22.49 18.74
C ASP A 815 -6.53 23.56 19.69
N SER A 816 -6.97 23.51 20.95
CA SER A 816 -6.53 24.37 22.06
C SER A 816 -5.02 24.48 22.25
N SER A 817 -4.22 23.51 21.77
CA SER A 817 -2.75 23.53 21.85
C SER A 817 -2.10 24.51 20.87
N THR A 818 -2.80 24.90 19.79
CA THR A 818 -2.25 25.73 18.70
C THR A 818 -2.65 27.21 18.78
N SER A 819 -3.67 27.56 19.56
CA SER A 819 -4.24 28.92 19.59
C SER A 819 -3.46 29.90 20.47
N THR A 820 -2.87 29.44 21.58
CA THR A 820 -2.20 30.30 22.58
C THR A 820 -0.73 30.57 22.28
N SER A 821 -0.02 29.64 21.63
CA SER A 821 1.42 29.78 21.33
C SER A 821 1.71 30.66 20.10
N LEU A 822 0.73 30.86 19.21
CA LEU A 822 0.90 31.53 17.92
C LEU A 822 0.01 32.77 17.71
N ASP A 823 -0.73 33.21 18.72
CA ASP A 823 -1.65 34.37 18.67
C ASP A 823 -2.69 34.31 17.51
N ARG A 824 -3.09 33.10 17.13
CA ARG A 824 -4.01 32.82 16.01
C ARG A 824 -5.44 32.74 16.53
N TYR A 825 -6.11 33.88 16.60
CA TYR A 825 -7.55 33.94 16.83
C TYR A 825 -8.27 34.07 15.49
N GLY A 826 -9.40 33.38 15.32
CA GLY A 826 -10.26 33.54 14.15
C GLY A 826 -10.59 35.01 13.93
N TRP A 827 -10.57 35.46 12.67
CA TRP A 827 -10.67 36.87 12.29
C TRP A 827 -11.88 37.60 12.89
N GLY A 828 -12.96 36.88 13.21
CA GLY A 828 -14.14 37.42 13.87
C GLY A 828 -13.93 37.87 15.33
N MET A 829 -13.01 37.26 16.08
CA MET A 829 -12.84 37.54 17.53
C MET A 829 -12.08 38.83 17.81
N LYS A 830 -11.04 39.17 17.03
CA LYS A 830 -10.28 40.42 17.21
C LYS A 830 -11.06 41.67 16.77
N LEU A 831 -12.02 41.54 15.85
CA LEU A 831 -12.88 42.66 15.44
C LEU A 831 -13.88 43.04 16.52
N ALA A 832 -14.50 42.07 17.19
CA ALA A 832 -15.46 42.34 18.28
C ALA A 832 -14.83 43.13 19.44
N ASP A 833 -13.57 42.83 19.81
CA ASP A 833 -12.86 43.57 20.85
C ASP A 833 -12.45 44.99 20.43
N LYS A 834 -12.15 45.21 19.14
CA LYS A 834 -11.79 46.55 18.62
C LYS A 834 -12.98 47.50 18.45
N PHE A 835 -14.19 46.96 18.33
CA PHE A 835 -15.42 47.74 18.15
C PHE A 835 -16.39 47.64 19.33
N LYS A 836 -15.92 47.15 20.48
CA LYS A 836 -16.72 47.05 21.70
C LYS A 836 -17.09 48.45 22.21
N GLY A 837 -18.35 48.86 21.99
CA GLY A 837 -18.89 50.14 22.44
C GLY A 837 -19.00 51.23 21.36
N VAL A 838 -18.89 50.87 20.08
CA VAL A 838 -19.24 51.76 18.94
C VAL A 838 -20.70 51.59 18.54
#